data_AF-A0A7I9VRV4-F1
#
_entry.id   AF-A0A7I9VRV4-F1
#
_cell.length_a   1.000
_cell.length_b   1.000
_cell.length_c   1.000
_cell.angle_alpha   90.00
_cell.angle_beta   90.00
_cell.angle_gamma   90.00
#
_symmetry.space_group_name_H-M   'P 1'
#
loop_
_entity.id
_entity.type
_entity.pdbx_description
1 polymer ?
#
loop_
_entity_poly.entity_id
_entity_poly.type
_entity_poly.pdbx_seq_one_letter_code
_entity_poly.pdbx_strand_id
1 'polypeptide(L)'
;MARGPDLAKPRLAPAGHGPLGEDARRAVSALLRERARRLPRVLPPRVAAGARLLPVLLHASFERAGVRGDAPGLAGLRYRRGWASLARAFGLPPPHRAQRGRCAAEALLALPGPAGLDALVLVRRDLPIEDLGRLQERLEAAEQLLAAGGAAVRAVIYDPARLEHDLEVAQRAMAFGALLGGRLSPEAWASLETTRRPLPALTASALAVQANLPAATLALSLMARARGPGPLDAAVALLAHGVPLRRLAGTEAFCLGWAGLFPGLGAPLEEAVRLARGGAELGRLLEHGRALALACARAIRASRLGHIDRSSQRLWLEALGPGLPRLLLPALGASLAELAAAGQLRLEPMRAARGYEVRLRGGEVLGRGASPVQARLRAVAIVAAADAARPPAARAAAPLHAALDEDWRELALRVVRPRDEPALLLLPIAGGAARPGPPLDLLNRGPGRALELDGALAVRAVPGRRPSGRLLAAGEAVRAVLARAQAGASLEIVASRSAARPVAARLAQVAALLRDPSFPGPAAIEAGGEVLLTLGRGVRVYPLARFAARPRVFTPDPHAPDISISTGERRAFRARDPGVLQCRVSLAQDGGAALLYADASGGHLREEVALADLEERLREARALVRGGTPPASLAVRLSEDLEAAVRRAGPPGRKAPIAVRGALPWVEVEIEGERFGGRSRLGWGAAAEALLSRWSAGAEGLVAVSAVAVEARGAPASPLLALYAAGLARRRLRTHLRRALAAYRTAATRRREG
;
A
#
# COMPACT_ATOMS: atom_id res chain seq x y z
N MET A 1 13.56 -10.15 -46.45
CA MET A 1 13.88 -11.06 -45.33
C MET A 1 15.39 -11.31 -45.33
N ALA A 2 16.15 -10.61 -44.48
CA ALA A 2 17.56 -10.92 -44.25
C ALA A 2 17.64 -11.88 -43.05
N ARG A 3 18.18 -13.09 -43.24
CA ARG A 3 18.48 -14.01 -42.15
C ARG A 3 19.47 -13.30 -41.20
N GLY A 4 19.08 -13.10 -39.95
CA GLY A 4 20.00 -12.62 -38.93
C GLY A 4 21.17 -13.60 -38.80
N PRO A 5 22.41 -13.12 -38.63
CA PRO A 5 23.56 -14.01 -38.51
C PRO A 5 23.39 -14.92 -37.30
N ASP A 6 23.47 -16.22 -37.52
CA ASP A 6 23.59 -17.25 -36.50
C ASP A 6 24.87 -16.96 -35.70
N LEU A 7 24.71 -16.44 -34.48
CA LEU A 7 25.83 -16.20 -33.57
C LEU A 7 26.29 -17.56 -33.03
N ALA A 8 27.33 -18.12 -33.64
CA ALA A 8 28.01 -19.31 -33.14
C ALA A 8 28.34 -19.13 -31.64
N LYS A 9 27.98 -20.13 -30.83
CA LYS A 9 28.12 -20.07 -29.36
C LYS A 9 29.57 -19.80 -28.97
N PRO A 10 29.88 -18.65 -28.33
CA PRO A 10 31.23 -18.36 -27.87
C PRO A 10 31.58 -19.28 -26.70
N ARG A 11 32.58 -20.16 -26.86
CA ARG A 11 33.21 -20.84 -25.71
C ARG A 11 34.17 -19.84 -25.08
N LEU A 12 33.83 -19.35 -23.89
CA LEU A 12 34.75 -18.55 -23.08
C LEU A 12 35.94 -19.43 -22.68
N ALA A 13 37.10 -19.23 -23.33
CA ALA A 13 38.36 -19.65 -22.75
C ALA A 13 38.52 -18.91 -21.40
N PRO A 14 39.02 -19.56 -20.34
CA PRO A 14 39.30 -18.86 -19.08
C PRO A 14 40.28 -17.73 -19.39
N ALA A 15 39.78 -16.49 -19.32
CA ALA A 15 40.58 -15.32 -19.64
C ALA A 15 41.79 -15.29 -18.69
N GLY A 16 43.00 -15.32 -19.25
CA GLY A 16 44.21 -15.05 -18.48
C GLY A 16 44.03 -13.74 -17.72
N HIS A 17 44.32 -13.74 -16.43
CA HIS A 17 44.13 -12.60 -15.53
C HIS A 17 45.19 -11.51 -15.73
N GLY A 18 45.98 -11.59 -16.81
CA GLY A 18 46.94 -10.56 -17.19
C GLY A 18 46.25 -9.29 -17.72
N PRO A 19 46.98 -8.16 -17.77
CA PRO A 19 46.46 -6.89 -18.27
C PRO A 19 45.93 -7.02 -19.71
N LEU A 20 44.95 -6.18 -20.09
CA LEU A 20 44.46 -6.18 -21.46
C LEU A 20 45.56 -5.71 -22.41
N GLY A 21 45.73 -6.40 -23.54
CA GLY A 21 46.60 -5.94 -24.62
C GLY A 21 46.14 -4.59 -25.18
N GLU A 22 47.07 -3.83 -25.78
CA GLU A 22 46.78 -2.50 -26.29
C GLU A 22 45.63 -2.48 -27.31
N ASP A 23 45.50 -3.50 -28.15
CA ASP A 23 44.41 -3.61 -29.12
C ASP A 23 43.04 -3.70 -28.48
N ALA A 24 42.90 -4.47 -27.39
CA ALA A 24 41.66 -4.57 -26.64
C ALA A 24 41.31 -3.23 -25.98
N ARG A 25 42.30 -2.55 -25.38
CA ARG A 25 42.13 -1.20 -24.79
C ARG A 25 41.72 -0.17 -25.84
N ARG A 26 42.32 -0.22 -27.04
CA ARG A 26 41.95 0.64 -28.19
C ARG A 26 40.52 0.38 -28.64
N ALA A 27 40.13 -0.89 -28.78
CA ALA A 27 38.80 -1.28 -29.21
C ALA A 27 37.71 -0.86 -28.22
N VAL A 28 37.93 -1.06 -26.91
CA VAL A 28 36.99 -0.62 -25.87
C VAL A 28 36.93 0.91 -25.79
N SER A 29 38.06 1.62 -25.91
CA SER A 29 38.05 3.09 -25.99
C SER A 29 37.22 3.59 -27.19
N ALA A 30 37.34 2.92 -28.33
CA ALA A 30 36.55 3.23 -29.51
C ALA A 30 35.05 2.95 -29.29
N LEU A 31 34.70 1.86 -28.59
CA LEU A 31 33.33 1.56 -28.17
C LEU A 31 32.75 2.68 -27.29
N LEU A 32 33.48 3.12 -26.27
CA LEU A 32 33.04 4.21 -25.39
C LEU A 32 32.85 5.53 -26.16
N ARG A 33 33.71 5.83 -27.15
CA ARG A 33 33.55 7.02 -28.01
C ARG A 33 32.34 6.90 -28.94
N GLU A 34 32.05 5.72 -29.47
CA GLU A 34 30.86 5.49 -30.27
C GLU A 34 29.58 5.64 -29.42
N ARG A 35 29.61 5.21 -28.15
CA ARG A 35 28.52 5.50 -27.19
C ARG A 35 28.32 7.01 -27.01
N ALA A 36 29.40 7.79 -26.94
CA ALA A 36 29.31 9.26 -26.85
C ALA A 36 28.57 9.88 -28.05
N ARG A 37 28.76 9.32 -29.26
CA ARG A 37 28.02 9.75 -30.47
C ARG A 37 26.52 9.43 -30.40
N ARG A 38 26.12 8.46 -29.58
CA ARG A 38 24.73 8.02 -29.41
C ARG A 38 23.98 8.72 -28.28
N LEU A 39 24.68 9.44 -27.40
CA LEU A 39 24.06 10.18 -26.29
C LEU A 39 22.88 11.06 -26.72
N PRO A 40 22.88 11.77 -27.86
CA PRO A 40 21.73 12.55 -28.31
C PRO A 40 20.45 11.74 -28.59
N ARG A 41 20.56 10.42 -28.76
CA ARG A 41 19.40 9.53 -28.98
C ARG A 41 18.83 8.97 -27.67
N VAL A 42 19.58 9.04 -26.57
CA VAL A 42 19.22 8.41 -25.29
C VAL A 42 19.02 9.40 -24.15
N LEU A 43 19.52 10.63 -24.29
CA LEU A 43 19.37 11.70 -23.31
C LEU A 43 18.40 12.79 -23.83
N PRO A 44 17.73 13.52 -22.92
CA PRO A 44 17.00 14.72 -23.30
C PRO A 44 17.89 15.70 -24.10
N PRO A 45 17.36 16.43 -25.10
CA PRO A 45 18.18 17.26 -26.00
C PRO A 45 19.11 18.24 -25.28
N ARG A 46 18.63 18.88 -24.20
CA ARG A 46 19.43 19.81 -23.38
C ARG A 46 20.55 19.10 -22.63
N VAL A 47 20.28 17.95 -22.01
CA VAL A 47 21.31 17.15 -21.32
C VAL A 47 22.35 16.62 -22.30
N ALA A 48 21.94 16.18 -23.50
CA ALA A 48 22.87 15.75 -24.55
C ALA A 48 23.76 16.90 -25.05
N ALA A 49 23.21 18.11 -25.19
CA ALA A 49 24.00 19.29 -25.53
C ALA A 49 24.98 19.65 -24.40
N GLY A 50 24.55 19.56 -23.14
CA GLY A 50 25.40 19.74 -21.97
C GLY A 50 26.54 18.74 -21.90
N ALA A 51 26.26 17.45 -22.17
CA ALA A 51 27.27 16.38 -22.26
C ALA A 51 28.36 16.71 -23.30
N ARG A 52 27.98 17.31 -24.42
CA ARG A 52 28.92 17.74 -25.47
C ARG A 52 29.68 19.00 -25.08
N LEU A 53 29.09 19.88 -24.28
CA LEU A 53 29.68 21.15 -23.85
C LEU A 53 30.67 20.96 -22.71
N LEU A 54 30.44 20.00 -21.81
CA LEU A 54 31.29 19.76 -20.64
C LEU A 54 32.78 19.57 -20.98
N PRO A 55 33.19 18.76 -21.98
CA PRO A 55 34.59 18.70 -22.41
C PRO A 55 35.17 20.06 -22.82
N VAL A 56 34.34 20.94 -23.40
CA VAL A 56 34.73 22.29 -23.83
C VAL A 56 34.93 23.20 -22.61
N LEU A 57 34.02 23.14 -21.62
CA LEU A 57 34.12 23.93 -20.39
C LEU A 57 35.41 23.62 -19.60
N LEU A 58 35.89 22.38 -19.69
CA LEU A 58 37.13 21.95 -19.04
C LEU A 58 38.39 22.28 -19.84
N HIS A 59 38.28 22.54 -21.14
CA HIS A 59 39.45 22.72 -22.02
C HIS A 59 39.54 24.12 -22.62
N ALA A 60 38.52 24.96 -22.51
CA ALA A 60 38.52 26.32 -23.05
C ALA A 60 38.08 27.35 -22.01
N SER A 61 38.62 28.56 -22.11
CA SER A 61 38.30 29.73 -21.27
C SER A 61 37.26 30.62 -21.96
N PHE A 62 36.39 31.22 -21.14
CA PHE A 62 35.22 31.99 -21.57
C PHE A 62 35.15 33.31 -20.82
N GLU A 63 34.61 34.37 -21.40
CA GLU A 63 34.44 35.67 -20.70
C GLU A 63 33.23 35.66 -19.76
N ARG A 64 33.17 34.71 -18.83
CA ARG A 64 32.12 34.58 -17.81
C ARG A 64 32.72 34.18 -16.47
N ALA A 65 32.20 34.76 -15.38
CA ALA A 65 32.61 34.42 -14.02
C ALA A 65 32.55 32.89 -13.77
N GLY A 66 33.54 32.37 -13.03
CA GLY A 66 33.72 30.92 -12.79
C GLY A 66 34.37 30.13 -13.93
N VAL A 67 34.30 30.63 -15.18
CA VAL A 67 34.92 29.99 -16.36
C VAL A 67 35.93 30.87 -17.12
N ARG A 68 36.29 32.03 -16.53
CA ARG A 68 37.21 33.04 -17.09
C ARG A 68 38.68 32.69 -16.99
N GLY A 69 39.09 32.05 -15.90
CA GLY A 69 40.47 31.64 -15.68
C GLY A 69 40.95 30.61 -16.70
N ASP A 70 42.25 30.33 -16.65
CA ASP A 70 42.88 29.29 -17.47
C ASP A 70 42.16 27.95 -17.27
N ALA A 71 41.78 27.32 -18.38
CA ALA A 71 41.07 26.06 -18.34
C ALA A 71 42.00 24.94 -17.84
N PRO A 72 41.52 24.04 -16.95
CA PRO A 72 42.33 22.96 -16.38
C PRO A 72 42.85 21.99 -17.45
N GLY A 73 42.16 21.88 -18.59
CA GLY A 73 42.56 21.07 -19.73
C GLY A 73 42.10 19.63 -19.62
N LEU A 74 41.57 19.12 -20.74
CA LEU A 74 41.28 17.71 -20.97
C LEU A 74 42.25 17.12 -22.01
N ALA A 75 42.95 16.04 -21.64
CA ALA A 75 44.03 15.48 -22.44
C ALA A 75 43.59 15.07 -23.86
N GLY A 76 44.36 15.46 -24.88
CA GLY A 76 44.09 15.07 -26.28
C GLY A 76 42.81 15.65 -26.89
N LEU A 77 42.09 16.53 -26.18
CA LEU A 77 41.04 17.33 -26.79
C LEU A 77 41.68 18.44 -27.64
N ARG A 78 41.05 18.76 -28.76
CA ARG A 78 41.49 19.82 -29.68
C ARG A 78 40.32 20.76 -29.95
N TYR A 79 40.63 22.03 -30.18
CA TYR A 79 39.64 23.03 -30.59
C TYR A 79 38.86 22.57 -31.82
N ARG A 80 37.54 22.79 -31.82
CA ARG A 80 36.65 22.47 -32.97
C ARG A 80 35.76 23.66 -33.31
N ARG A 81 35.51 23.87 -34.61
CA ARG A 81 34.68 24.96 -35.15
C ARG A 81 33.27 25.04 -34.52
N GLY A 82 32.72 23.93 -34.02
CA GLY A 82 31.39 23.87 -33.41
C GLY A 82 31.29 24.35 -31.95
N TRP A 83 32.40 24.67 -31.28
CA TRP A 83 32.38 25.02 -29.85
C TRP A 83 31.62 26.33 -29.57
N ALA A 84 31.79 27.34 -30.42
CA ALA A 84 31.08 28.62 -30.25
C ALA A 84 29.56 28.47 -30.38
N SER A 85 29.07 27.65 -31.32
CA SER A 85 27.64 27.36 -31.45
C SER A 85 27.09 26.64 -30.22
N LEU A 86 27.84 25.67 -29.69
CA LEU A 86 27.43 24.91 -28.51
C LEU A 86 27.43 25.76 -27.24
N ALA A 87 28.43 26.64 -27.08
CA ALA A 87 28.52 27.60 -25.98
C ALA A 87 27.33 28.57 -25.99
N ARG A 88 27.00 29.14 -27.17
CA ARG A 88 25.85 30.05 -27.33
C ARG A 88 24.52 29.42 -26.91
N ALA A 89 24.33 28.12 -27.12
CA ALA A 89 23.12 27.41 -26.70
C ALA A 89 22.91 27.40 -25.17
N PHE A 90 23.95 27.72 -24.39
CA PHE A 90 23.95 27.84 -22.93
C PHE A 90 24.25 29.28 -22.46
N GLY A 91 24.10 30.28 -23.34
CA GLY A 91 24.32 31.69 -22.99
C GLY A 91 25.79 32.02 -22.67
N LEU A 92 26.73 31.32 -23.30
CA LEU A 92 28.15 31.63 -23.22
C LEU A 92 28.63 32.36 -24.48
N PRO A 93 29.57 33.31 -24.34
CA PRO A 93 30.30 33.83 -25.50
C PRO A 93 31.14 32.72 -26.14
N PRO A 94 31.65 32.92 -27.38
CA PRO A 94 32.65 32.04 -27.95
C PRO A 94 33.87 31.88 -27.02
N PRO A 95 34.48 30.69 -26.94
CA PRO A 95 35.71 30.53 -26.17
C PRO A 95 36.84 31.36 -26.80
N HIS A 96 37.52 32.17 -26.01
CA HIS A 96 38.61 33.05 -26.49
C HIS A 96 39.99 32.38 -26.40
N ARG A 97 40.13 31.33 -25.56
CA ARG A 97 41.37 30.56 -25.40
C ARG A 97 41.06 29.08 -25.21
N ALA A 98 41.86 28.21 -25.83
CA ALA A 98 41.87 26.77 -25.55
C ALA A 98 43.16 26.41 -24.80
N GLN A 99 43.09 25.41 -23.93
CA GLN A 99 44.23 24.98 -23.13
C GLN A 99 45.29 24.32 -24.01
N ARG A 100 46.52 24.84 -23.95
CA ARG A 100 47.68 24.35 -24.72
C ARG A 100 48.76 23.70 -23.84
N GLY A 101 48.70 23.94 -22.53
CA GLY A 101 49.67 23.45 -21.55
C GLY A 101 49.27 22.12 -20.92
N ARG A 102 49.74 21.89 -19.69
CA ARG A 102 49.42 20.69 -18.90
C ARG A 102 47.91 20.57 -18.72
N CYS A 103 47.39 19.36 -18.94
CA CYS A 103 45.98 19.05 -18.71
C CYS A 103 45.84 18.36 -17.35
N ALA A 104 44.95 18.87 -16.50
CA ALA A 104 44.65 18.28 -15.20
C ALA A 104 43.74 17.04 -15.32
N ALA A 105 42.84 17.01 -16.31
CA ALA A 105 41.96 15.87 -16.58
C ALA A 105 42.49 15.01 -17.73
N GLU A 106 42.50 13.70 -17.53
CA GLU A 106 42.91 12.71 -18.54
C GLU A 106 41.75 12.30 -19.43
N ALA A 107 40.61 11.99 -18.81
CA ALA A 107 39.42 11.50 -19.48
C ALA A 107 38.14 12.00 -18.83
N LEU A 108 37.09 12.07 -19.64
CA LEU A 108 35.75 12.43 -19.19
C LEU A 108 34.76 11.35 -19.65
N LEU A 109 34.24 10.59 -18.70
CA LEU A 109 33.24 9.55 -18.94
C LEU A 109 31.84 10.07 -18.58
N ALA A 110 30.91 9.98 -19.51
CA ALA A 110 29.49 10.22 -19.30
C ALA A 110 28.78 8.94 -18.90
N LEU A 111 28.03 8.99 -17.81
CA LEU A 111 27.15 7.95 -17.30
C LEU A 111 25.70 8.44 -17.34
N PRO A 112 24.91 8.02 -18.35
CA PRO A 112 23.47 8.27 -18.35
C PRO A 112 22.81 7.73 -17.08
N GLY A 113 21.87 8.48 -16.51
CA GLY A 113 21.10 8.09 -15.35
C GLY A 113 19.67 8.65 -15.39
N PRO A 114 18.78 8.19 -14.49
CA PRO A 114 17.40 8.66 -14.45
C PRO A 114 17.26 10.15 -14.09
N ALA A 115 18.21 10.70 -13.33
CA ALA A 115 18.23 12.11 -12.92
C ALA A 115 18.91 13.04 -13.95
N GLY A 116 19.52 12.51 -15.00
CA GLY A 116 20.31 13.28 -15.96
C GLY A 116 21.59 12.56 -16.36
N LEU A 117 22.72 13.26 -16.29
CA LEU A 117 24.04 12.74 -16.63
C LEU A 117 25.00 12.86 -15.44
N ASP A 118 25.60 11.74 -15.02
CA ASP A 118 26.78 11.78 -14.16
C ASP A 118 28.04 11.81 -15.05
N ALA A 119 29.01 12.66 -14.75
CA ALA A 119 30.23 12.85 -15.52
C ALA A 119 31.45 12.55 -14.64
N LEU A 120 32.14 11.45 -14.91
CA LEU A 120 33.35 11.07 -14.20
C LEU A 120 34.55 11.75 -14.86
N VAL A 121 35.18 12.66 -14.13
CA VAL A 121 36.39 13.35 -14.55
C VAL A 121 37.58 12.58 -13.99
N LEU A 122 38.27 11.86 -14.86
CA LEU A 122 39.42 11.05 -14.46
C LEU A 122 40.68 11.91 -14.45
N VAL A 123 41.41 11.88 -13.34
CA VAL A 123 42.66 12.62 -13.12
C VAL A 123 43.81 11.68 -12.85
N ARG A 124 45.03 12.18 -12.96
CA ARG A 124 46.25 11.44 -12.57
C ARG A 124 46.32 11.27 -11.05
N ARG A 125 46.98 10.20 -10.59
CA ARG A 125 47.21 9.95 -9.16
C ARG A 125 48.02 11.05 -8.47
N ASP A 126 48.94 11.68 -9.20
CA ASP A 126 49.89 12.67 -8.70
C ASP A 126 49.49 14.12 -9.06
N LEU A 127 48.21 14.38 -9.30
CA LEU A 127 47.75 15.74 -9.60
C LEU A 127 47.95 16.64 -8.36
N PRO A 128 48.64 17.78 -8.47
CA PRO A 128 48.83 18.71 -7.36
C PRO A 128 47.49 19.16 -6.77
N ILE A 129 47.44 19.39 -5.46
CA ILE A 129 46.21 19.76 -4.75
C ILE A 129 45.62 21.08 -5.27
N GLU A 130 46.47 22.01 -5.69
CA GLU A 130 46.06 23.27 -6.33
C GLU A 130 45.37 23.05 -7.67
N ASP A 131 45.88 22.12 -8.49
CA ASP A 131 45.25 21.75 -9.77
C ASP A 131 43.91 21.05 -9.55
N LEU A 132 43.82 20.22 -8.51
CA LEU A 132 42.58 19.56 -8.11
C LEU A 132 41.52 20.58 -7.63
N GLY A 133 41.93 21.55 -6.81
CA GLY A 133 41.07 22.65 -6.36
C GLY A 133 40.54 23.48 -7.53
N ARG A 134 41.42 23.90 -8.44
CA ARG A 134 41.02 24.61 -9.67
C ARG A 134 40.08 23.81 -10.55
N LEU A 135 40.31 22.50 -10.69
CA LEU A 135 39.43 21.63 -11.44
C LEU A 135 38.05 21.50 -10.77
N GLN A 136 38.00 21.37 -9.44
CA GLN A 136 36.76 21.28 -8.68
C GLN A 136 35.93 22.56 -8.82
N GLU A 137 36.53 23.74 -8.61
CA GLU A 137 35.86 25.04 -8.81
C GLU A 137 35.32 25.17 -10.24
N ARG A 138 36.10 24.72 -11.23
CA ARG A 138 35.69 24.74 -12.64
C ARG A 138 34.48 23.84 -12.89
N LEU A 139 34.43 22.67 -12.27
CA LEU A 139 33.32 21.73 -12.39
C LEU A 139 32.06 22.28 -11.75
N GLU A 140 32.15 22.87 -10.56
CA GLU A 140 31.02 23.51 -9.90
C GLU A 140 30.43 24.65 -10.73
N ALA A 141 31.29 25.50 -11.29
CA ALA A 141 30.85 26.55 -12.23
C ALA A 141 30.21 25.97 -13.49
N ALA A 142 30.76 24.87 -14.03
CA ALA A 142 30.20 24.19 -15.19
C ALA A 142 28.83 23.56 -14.89
N GLU A 143 28.67 22.90 -13.73
CA GLU A 143 27.40 22.33 -13.28
C GLU A 143 26.32 23.40 -13.12
N GLN A 144 26.63 24.49 -12.43
CA GLN A 144 25.71 25.62 -12.25
C GLN A 144 25.27 26.20 -13.60
N LEU A 145 26.21 26.36 -14.53
CA LEU A 145 25.93 26.86 -15.87
C LEU A 145 25.03 25.91 -16.67
N LEU A 146 25.34 24.62 -16.64
CA LEU A 146 24.56 23.59 -17.34
C LEU A 146 23.16 23.48 -16.74
N ALA A 147 23.03 23.51 -15.41
CA ALA A 147 21.77 23.50 -14.70
C ALA A 147 20.91 24.72 -15.04
N ALA A 148 21.49 25.93 -15.06
CA ALA A 148 20.80 27.14 -15.50
C ALA A 148 20.33 27.06 -16.97
N GLY A 149 21.05 26.31 -17.82
CA GLY A 149 20.65 26.01 -19.20
C GLY A 149 19.66 24.84 -19.35
N GLY A 150 19.12 24.30 -18.25
CA GLY A 150 18.18 23.18 -18.24
C GLY A 150 18.81 21.81 -18.52
N ALA A 151 20.13 21.66 -18.34
CA ALA A 151 20.83 20.39 -18.47
C ALA A 151 21.24 19.87 -17.08
N ALA A 152 20.54 18.84 -16.59
CA ALA A 152 20.89 18.15 -15.35
C ALA A 152 22.17 17.31 -15.55
N VAL A 153 23.31 17.89 -15.19
CA VAL A 153 24.63 17.25 -15.26
C VAL A 153 25.31 17.40 -13.90
N ARG A 154 25.79 16.28 -13.35
CA ARG A 154 26.61 16.22 -12.14
C ARG A 154 27.98 15.68 -12.53
N ALA A 155 29.05 16.35 -12.14
CA ALA A 155 30.41 15.95 -12.40
C ALA A 155 31.14 15.59 -11.10
N VAL A 156 31.98 14.56 -11.17
CA VAL A 156 32.70 14.06 -9.99
C VAL A 156 34.11 13.69 -10.40
N ILE A 157 35.09 14.16 -9.63
CA ILE A 157 36.50 13.84 -9.84
C ILE A 157 36.82 12.45 -9.29
N TYR A 158 37.47 11.64 -10.10
CA TYR A 158 37.98 10.32 -9.73
C TYR A 158 39.47 10.21 -10.08
N ASP A 159 40.29 9.99 -9.07
CA ASP A 159 41.65 9.49 -9.27
C ASP A 159 41.63 7.94 -9.43
N PRO A 160 42.75 7.31 -9.82
CA PRO A 160 42.81 5.86 -10.03
C PRO A 160 42.48 5.03 -8.77
N ALA A 161 42.84 5.51 -7.57
CA ALA A 161 42.62 4.79 -6.32
C ALA A 161 41.14 4.83 -5.90
N ARG A 162 40.49 5.99 -6.05
CA ARG A 162 39.05 6.15 -5.83
C ARG A 162 38.23 5.31 -6.80
N LEU A 163 38.64 5.26 -8.07
CA LEU A 163 37.96 4.46 -9.09
C LEU A 163 38.12 2.94 -8.84
N GLU A 164 39.27 2.52 -8.32
CA GLU A 164 39.50 1.13 -7.89
C GLU A 164 38.67 0.77 -6.65
N HIS A 165 38.52 1.69 -5.69
CA HIS A 165 37.70 1.48 -4.49
C HIS A 165 36.19 1.44 -4.81
N ASP A 166 35.74 2.30 -5.74
CA ASP A 166 34.34 2.40 -6.17
C ASP A 166 34.04 1.50 -7.38
N LEU A 167 34.13 0.19 -7.15
CA LEU A 167 33.97 -0.83 -8.19
C LEU A 167 32.61 -0.75 -8.91
N GLU A 168 31.55 -0.34 -8.21
CA GLU A 168 30.21 -0.19 -8.81
C GLU A 168 30.21 0.89 -9.89
N VAL A 169 30.81 2.06 -9.60
CA VAL A 169 30.92 3.15 -10.58
C VAL A 169 31.80 2.75 -11.76
N ALA A 170 32.91 2.04 -11.52
CA ALA A 170 33.76 1.53 -12.59
C ALA A 170 33.02 0.52 -13.48
N GLN A 171 32.27 -0.42 -12.90
CA GLN A 171 31.45 -1.39 -13.64
C GLN A 171 30.34 -0.70 -14.42
N ARG A 172 29.67 0.30 -13.84
CA ARG A 172 28.67 1.14 -14.52
C ARG A 172 29.29 1.90 -15.69
N ALA A 173 30.49 2.44 -15.53
CA ALA A 173 31.23 3.13 -16.58
C ALA A 173 31.56 2.22 -17.76
N MET A 174 31.93 0.97 -17.50
CA MET A 174 32.18 0.00 -18.57
C MET A 174 30.88 -0.51 -19.21
N ALA A 175 29.81 -0.70 -18.42
CA ALA A 175 28.54 -1.19 -18.91
C ALA A 175 27.79 -0.15 -19.77
N PHE A 176 27.68 1.08 -19.28
CA PHE A 176 26.81 2.13 -19.85
C PHE A 176 27.53 3.43 -20.21
N GLY A 177 28.79 3.58 -19.77
CA GLY A 177 29.52 4.83 -19.93
C GLY A 177 29.92 5.14 -21.37
N ALA A 178 30.19 6.42 -21.60
CA ALA A 178 30.59 6.99 -22.88
C ALA A 178 31.79 7.92 -22.71
N LEU A 179 32.82 7.81 -23.54
CA LEU A 179 34.01 8.67 -23.46
C LEU A 179 33.77 9.96 -24.24
N LEU A 180 33.44 11.05 -23.52
CA LEU A 180 33.11 12.35 -24.09
C LEU A 180 34.33 13.07 -24.68
N GLY A 181 35.48 12.89 -24.04
CA GLY A 181 36.76 13.46 -24.43
C GLY A 181 37.88 12.85 -23.60
N GLY A 182 39.12 13.08 -24.00
CA GLY A 182 40.26 12.51 -23.28
C GLY A 182 40.87 11.24 -23.87
N ARG A 183 41.82 10.71 -23.11
CA ARG A 183 42.43 9.39 -23.28
C ARG A 183 42.50 8.72 -21.91
N LEU A 184 42.08 7.45 -21.83
CA LEU A 184 42.28 6.65 -20.63
C LEU A 184 43.77 6.33 -20.53
N SER A 185 44.42 6.79 -19.45
CA SER A 185 45.82 6.52 -19.16
C SER A 185 46.04 5.05 -18.79
N PRO A 186 47.31 4.56 -18.78
CA PRO A 186 47.62 3.23 -18.28
C PRO A 186 47.13 3.00 -16.84
N GLU A 187 47.18 4.03 -15.98
CA GLU A 187 46.71 3.97 -14.59
C GLU A 187 45.18 3.85 -14.52
N ALA A 188 44.45 4.68 -15.28
CA ALA A 188 42.99 4.56 -15.37
C ALA A 188 42.57 3.20 -15.94
N TRP A 189 43.32 2.66 -16.90
CA TRP A 189 43.11 1.30 -17.42
C TRP A 189 43.34 0.24 -16.35
N ALA A 190 44.41 0.36 -15.56
CA ALA A 190 44.67 -0.57 -14.46
C ALA A 190 43.50 -0.60 -13.47
N SER A 191 42.97 0.56 -13.07
CA SER A 191 41.79 0.65 -12.20
C SER A 191 40.54 0.06 -12.85
N LEU A 192 40.28 0.32 -14.14
CA LEU A 192 39.13 -0.25 -14.85
C LEU A 192 39.26 -1.76 -15.06
N GLU A 193 40.47 -2.29 -15.22
CA GLU A 193 40.73 -3.72 -15.38
C GLU A 193 40.44 -4.51 -14.10
N THR A 194 40.40 -3.86 -12.92
CA THR A 194 39.90 -4.51 -11.69
C THR A 194 38.44 -4.98 -11.81
N THR A 195 37.66 -4.36 -12.71
CA THR A 195 36.26 -4.74 -13.00
C THR A 195 36.11 -6.03 -13.81
N ARG A 196 37.22 -6.61 -14.28
CA ARG A 196 37.26 -7.91 -14.96
C ARG A 196 37.01 -9.09 -14.02
N ARG A 197 37.01 -8.85 -12.70
CA ARG A 197 36.56 -9.84 -11.72
C ARG A 197 35.12 -10.27 -12.02
N PRO A 198 34.77 -11.56 -11.79
CA PRO A 198 33.40 -12.01 -11.97
C PRO A 198 32.42 -11.14 -11.18
N LEU A 199 31.33 -10.74 -11.83
CA LEU A 199 30.32 -9.89 -11.19
C LEU A 199 29.77 -10.55 -9.92
N PRO A 200 29.84 -9.87 -8.77
CA PRO A 200 29.01 -10.24 -7.62
C PRO A 200 27.53 -10.19 -8.02
N ALA A 201 26.71 -11.10 -7.48
CA ALA A 201 25.27 -11.17 -7.80
C ALA A 201 24.51 -9.85 -7.50
N LEU A 202 24.96 -9.11 -6.48
CA LEU A 202 24.39 -7.82 -6.08
C LEU A 202 24.66 -6.72 -7.12
N THR A 203 25.83 -6.75 -7.78
CA THR A 203 26.21 -5.77 -8.78
C THR A 203 25.34 -5.85 -10.04
N ALA A 204 25.03 -7.06 -10.52
CA ALA A 204 24.16 -7.22 -11.69
C ALA A 204 22.75 -6.63 -11.45
N SER A 205 22.25 -6.76 -10.21
CA SER A 205 20.97 -6.18 -9.81
C SER A 205 21.03 -4.64 -9.76
N ALA A 206 22.12 -4.07 -9.26
CA ALA A 206 22.34 -2.62 -9.24
C ALA A 206 22.41 -2.04 -10.67
N LEU A 207 23.17 -2.69 -11.57
CA LEU A 207 23.24 -2.29 -12.98
C LEU A 207 21.89 -2.41 -13.69
N ALA A 208 21.09 -3.43 -13.36
CA ALA A 208 19.77 -3.60 -13.94
C ALA A 208 18.79 -2.47 -13.55
N VAL A 209 18.85 -1.98 -12.31
CA VAL A 209 18.05 -0.82 -11.83
C VAL A 209 18.45 0.48 -12.54
N GLN A 210 19.70 0.59 -12.98
CA GLN A 210 20.21 1.76 -13.69
C GLN A 210 19.96 1.67 -15.21
N ALA A 211 19.64 0.49 -15.73
CA ALA A 211 19.33 0.31 -17.13
C ALA A 211 17.99 0.98 -17.47
N ASN A 212 18.00 1.89 -18.45
CA ASN A 212 16.83 2.66 -18.88
C ASN A 212 15.98 1.97 -19.96
N LEU A 213 16.34 0.75 -20.36
CA LEU A 213 15.67 0.00 -21.43
C LEU A 213 15.20 -1.37 -20.92
N PRO A 214 13.91 -1.76 -21.13
CA PRO A 214 13.36 -3.01 -20.60
C PRO A 214 14.14 -4.28 -20.96
N ALA A 215 14.69 -4.36 -22.18
CA ALA A 215 15.51 -5.49 -22.61
C ALA A 215 16.85 -5.57 -21.85
N ALA A 216 17.50 -4.43 -21.62
CA ALA A 216 18.73 -4.36 -20.83
C ALA A 216 18.47 -4.72 -19.36
N THR A 217 17.40 -4.19 -18.76
CA THR A 217 16.98 -4.54 -17.40
C THR A 217 16.71 -6.04 -17.26
N LEU A 218 15.98 -6.64 -18.21
CA LEU A 218 15.69 -8.08 -18.20
C LEU A 218 16.96 -8.93 -18.32
N ALA A 219 17.85 -8.59 -19.26
CA ALA A 219 19.11 -9.30 -19.48
C ALA A 219 19.98 -9.30 -18.21
N LEU A 220 20.20 -8.12 -17.62
CA LEU A 220 21.01 -7.96 -16.40
C LEU A 220 20.36 -8.64 -15.18
N SER A 221 19.02 -8.61 -15.08
CA SER A 221 18.29 -9.31 -14.02
C SER A 221 18.50 -10.82 -14.09
N LEU A 222 18.51 -11.41 -15.28
CA LEU A 222 18.72 -12.85 -15.48
C LEU A 222 20.15 -13.27 -15.18
N MET A 223 21.12 -12.42 -15.48
CA MET A 223 22.54 -12.65 -15.18
C MET A 223 22.83 -12.73 -13.67
N ALA A 224 22.00 -12.13 -12.81
CA ALA A 224 22.22 -12.09 -11.36
C ALA A 224 22.33 -13.47 -10.67
N ARG A 225 21.98 -14.58 -11.35
CA ARG A 225 22.11 -15.96 -10.81
C ARG A 225 23.45 -16.62 -11.10
N ALA A 226 24.19 -16.12 -12.06
CA ALA A 226 25.34 -16.82 -12.61
C ALA A 226 26.60 -15.96 -12.42
N ARG A 227 27.70 -16.62 -12.03
CA ARG A 227 29.02 -16.00 -12.13
C ARG A 227 29.34 -15.90 -13.62
N GLY A 228 29.62 -14.70 -14.08
CA GLY A 228 30.04 -14.47 -15.46
C GLY A 228 30.93 -13.26 -15.58
N PRO A 229 31.38 -12.97 -16.82
CA PRO A 229 32.36 -11.92 -17.05
C PRO A 229 31.83 -10.56 -16.62
N GLY A 230 32.72 -9.71 -16.11
CA GLY A 230 32.45 -8.30 -15.92
C GLY A 230 32.11 -7.59 -17.24
N PRO A 231 31.56 -6.36 -17.18
CA PRO A 231 31.17 -5.61 -18.39
C PRO A 231 32.35 -5.35 -19.33
N LEU A 232 33.56 -5.18 -18.79
CA LEU A 232 34.76 -4.99 -19.60
C LEU A 232 35.14 -6.26 -20.37
N ASP A 233 35.21 -7.41 -19.70
CA ASP A 233 35.50 -8.70 -20.36
C ASP A 233 34.41 -9.07 -21.37
N ALA A 234 33.15 -8.76 -21.06
CA ALA A 234 32.06 -8.95 -22.00
C ALA A 234 32.22 -8.10 -23.26
N ALA A 235 32.62 -6.83 -23.12
CA ALA A 235 32.87 -5.96 -24.26
C ALA A 235 34.03 -6.50 -25.13
N VAL A 236 35.13 -6.89 -24.50
CA VAL A 236 36.30 -7.47 -25.20
C VAL A 236 35.91 -8.76 -25.90
N ALA A 237 35.21 -9.67 -25.22
CA ALA A 237 34.76 -10.92 -25.80
C ALA A 237 33.82 -10.68 -26.99
N LEU A 238 32.82 -9.81 -26.87
CA LEU A 238 31.88 -9.54 -27.97
C LEU A 238 32.57 -8.90 -29.18
N LEU A 239 33.54 -8.01 -28.95
CA LEU A 239 34.35 -7.43 -30.03
C LEU A 239 35.24 -8.48 -30.71
N ALA A 240 35.86 -9.37 -29.94
CA ALA A 240 36.68 -10.46 -30.47
C ALA A 240 35.86 -11.47 -31.29
N HIS A 241 34.58 -11.66 -30.95
CA HIS A 241 33.63 -12.48 -31.72
C HIS A 241 33.01 -11.72 -32.91
N GLY A 242 33.57 -10.57 -33.30
CA GLY A 242 33.18 -9.85 -34.50
C GLY A 242 31.87 -9.07 -34.39
N VAL A 243 31.32 -8.88 -33.18
CA VAL A 243 30.11 -8.04 -33.04
C VAL A 243 30.48 -6.59 -33.37
N PRO A 244 29.83 -5.94 -34.35
CA PRO A 244 30.24 -4.61 -34.78
C PRO A 244 30.20 -3.59 -33.64
N LEU A 245 31.26 -2.79 -33.53
CA LEU A 245 31.39 -1.76 -32.50
C LEU A 245 30.18 -0.81 -32.45
N ARG A 246 29.66 -0.41 -33.62
CA ARG A 246 28.43 0.39 -33.72
C ARG A 246 27.24 -0.30 -33.07
N ARG A 247 27.10 -1.62 -33.20
CA ARG A 247 26.01 -2.38 -32.56
C ARG A 247 26.19 -2.40 -31.04
N LEU A 248 27.40 -2.73 -30.55
CA LEU A 248 27.72 -2.77 -29.11
C LEU A 248 27.64 -1.41 -28.41
N ALA A 249 27.75 -0.30 -29.16
CA ALA A 249 27.55 1.02 -28.60
C ALA A 249 26.08 1.30 -28.19
N GLY A 250 25.13 0.44 -28.55
CA GLY A 250 23.78 0.49 -27.98
C GLY A 250 23.70 -0.30 -26.67
N THR A 251 23.24 0.34 -25.60
CA THR A 251 23.09 -0.29 -24.27
C THR A 251 22.31 -1.60 -24.33
N GLU A 252 21.17 -1.61 -25.01
CA GLU A 252 20.35 -2.82 -25.19
C GLU A 252 21.12 -3.95 -25.88
N ALA A 253 21.75 -3.67 -27.03
CA ALA A 253 22.49 -4.67 -27.79
C ALA A 253 23.71 -5.21 -27.02
N PHE A 254 24.40 -4.34 -26.27
CA PHE A 254 25.49 -4.75 -25.39
C PHE A 254 25.00 -5.68 -24.27
N CYS A 255 23.96 -5.30 -23.53
CA CYS A 255 23.43 -6.12 -22.44
C CYS A 255 22.89 -7.48 -22.92
N LEU A 256 22.24 -7.52 -24.09
CA LEU A 256 21.78 -8.77 -24.69
C LEU A 256 22.95 -9.66 -25.11
N GLY A 257 23.96 -9.10 -25.78
CA GLY A 257 25.18 -9.82 -26.14
C GLY A 257 25.92 -10.34 -24.92
N TRP A 258 26.02 -9.50 -23.87
CA TRP A 258 26.64 -9.86 -22.60
C TRP A 258 25.91 -11.01 -21.91
N ALA A 259 24.58 -10.94 -21.81
CA ALA A 259 23.79 -12.05 -21.29
C ALA A 259 23.90 -13.30 -22.17
N GLY A 260 24.10 -13.14 -23.49
CA GLY A 260 24.37 -14.24 -24.41
C GLY A 260 25.67 -15.01 -24.15
N LEU A 261 26.62 -14.41 -23.42
CA LEU A 261 27.83 -15.11 -22.96
C LEU A 261 27.54 -16.11 -21.82
N PHE A 262 26.34 -16.08 -21.24
CA PHE A 262 25.93 -17.02 -20.21
C PHE A 262 25.20 -18.22 -20.82
N PRO A 263 25.59 -19.45 -20.47
CA PRO A 263 24.92 -20.65 -20.95
C PRO A 263 23.41 -20.60 -20.69
N GLY A 264 22.62 -20.76 -21.75
CA GLY A 264 21.16 -20.84 -21.69
C GLY A 264 20.41 -19.51 -21.58
N LEU A 265 21.08 -18.35 -21.54
CA LEU A 265 20.39 -17.04 -21.50
C LEU A 265 20.23 -16.36 -22.87
N GLY A 266 21.16 -16.59 -23.81
CA GLY A 266 21.14 -15.94 -25.13
C GLY A 266 19.86 -16.20 -25.93
N ALA A 267 19.59 -17.47 -26.27
CA ALA A 267 18.44 -17.84 -27.10
C ALA A 267 17.09 -17.37 -26.51
N PRO A 268 16.82 -17.52 -25.19
CA PRO A 268 15.60 -16.97 -24.62
C PRO A 268 15.48 -15.44 -24.70
N LEU A 269 16.59 -14.70 -24.56
CA LEU A 269 16.55 -13.24 -24.66
C LEU A 269 16.36 -12.76 -26.11
N GLU A 270 17.04 -13.39 -27.07
CA GLU A 270 16.86 -13.10 -28.49
C GLU A 270 15.42 -13.36 -28.94
N GLU A 271 14.86 -14.47 -28.51
CA GLU A 271 13.46 -14.81 -28.73
C GLU A 271 12.53 -13.75 -28.12
N ALA A 272 12.79 -13.28 -26.90
CA ALA A 272 11.98 -12.23 -26.28
C ALA A 272 12.01 -10.91 -27.07
N VAL A 273 13.18 -10.51 -27.56
CA VAL A 273 13.33 -9.30 -28.38
C VAL A 273 12.62 -9.47 -29.72
N ARG A 274 12.70 -10.67 -30.33
CA ARG A 274 11.96 -10.99 -31.56
C ARG A 274 10.46 -10.88 -31.35
N LEU A 275 9.93 -11.50 -30.29
CA LEU A 275 8.51 -11.45 -29.92
C LEU A 275 8.05 -10.01 -29.64
N ALA A 276 8.88 -9.20 -28.96
CA ALA A 276 8.58 -7.80 -28.63
C ALA A 276 8.46 -6.89 -29.86
N ARG A 277 9.13 -7.23 -30.97
CA ARG A 277 9.10 -6.46 -32.23
C ARG A 277 7.87 -6.77 -33.10
N GLY A 278 7.04 -7.74 -32.70
CA GLY A 278 5.79 -8.09 -33.39
C GLY A 278 5.88 -9.33 -34.28
N GLY A 279 4.71 -9.81 -34.76
CA GLY A 279 4.59 -10.95 -35.68
C GLY A 279 4.65 -12.33 -35.01
N ALA A 280 4.25 -12.44 -33.74
CA ALA A 280 4.28 -13.69 -33.00
C ALA A 280 2.90 -14.17 -32.60
N GLU A 281 2.72 -15.49 -32.61
CA GLU A 281 1.55 -16.15 -32.03
C GLU A 281 1.47 -15.85 -30.52
N LEU A 282 0.28 -15.42 -30.08
CA LEU A 282 0.03 -14.99 -28.71
C LEU A 282 0.39 -16.06 -27.67
N GLY A 283 0.14 -17.33 -27.99
CA GLY A 283 0.51 -18.48 -27.15
C GLY A 283 1.99 -18.52 -26.86
N ARG A 284 2.83 -18.41 -27.91
CA ARG A 284 4.29 -18.39 -27.79
C ARG A 284 4.79 -17.19 -26.99
N LEU A 285 4.18 -16.01 -27.17
CA LEU A 285 4.51 -14.82 -26.39
C LEU A 285 4.26 -15.04 -24.89
N LEU A 286 3.08 -15.55 -24.53
CA LEU A 286 2.69 -15.76 -23.14
C LEU A 286 3.50 -16.88 -22.47
N GLU A 287 3.73 -18.00 -23.17
CA GLU A 287 4.54 -19.11 -22.67
C GLU A 287 5.97 -18.65 -22.39
N HIS A 288 6.62 -18.04 -23.39
CA HIS A 288 7.99 -17.58 -23.29
C HIS A 288 8.15 -16.49 -22.22
N GLY A 289 7.22 -15.53 -22.20
CA GLY A 289 7.19 -14.48 -21.19
C GLY A 289 7.05 -15.02 -19.77
N ARG A 290 6.25 -16.07 -19.55
CA ARG A 290 6.13 -16.71 -18.23
C ARG A 290 7.40 -17.44 -17.81
N ALA A 291 8.05 -18.14 -18.73
CA ALA A 291 9.32 -18.81 -18.47
C ALA A 291 10.40 -17.80 -18.04
N LEU A 292 10.52 -16.69 -18.78
CA LEU A 292 11.43 -15.59 -18.45
C LEU A 292 11.06 -14.90 -17.13
N ALA A 293 9.77 -14.65 -16.89
CA ALA A 293 9.32 -14.05 -15.64
C ALA A 293 9.66 -14.93 -14.43
N LEU A 294 9.52 -16.24 -14.56
CA LEU A 294 9.91 -17.18 -13.51
C LEU A 294 11.44 -17.23 -13.32
N ALA A 295 12.21 -17.28 -14.40
CA ALA A 295 13.68 -17.28 -14.35
C ALA A 295 14.22 -16.01 -13.67
N CYS A 296 13.70 -14.85 -14.06
CA CYS A 296 14.05 -13.56 -13.48
C CYS A 296 13.57 -13.44 -12.03
N ALA A 297 12.36 -13.91 -11.71
CA ALA A 297 11.87 -13.94 -10.32
C ALA A 297 12.77 -14.79 -9.41
N ARG A 298 13.25 -15.92 -9.91
CA ARG A 298 14.23 -16.76 -9.20
C ARG A 298 15.58 -16.04 -9.08
N ALA A 299 15.97 -15.26 -10.09
CA ALA A 299 17.21 -14.48 -10.06
C ALA A 299 17.20 -13.40 -8.98
N ILE A 300 16.15 -12.59 -8.98
CA ILE A 300 15.94 -11.52 -8.00
C ILE A 300 15.81 -12.08 -6.56
N ARG A 301 15.34 -13.32 -6.40
CA ARG A 301 15.27 -13.97 -5.09
C ARG A 301 16.60 -14.57 -4.64
N ALA A 302 17.38 -15.11 -5.58
CA ALA A 302 18.68 -15.73 -5.30
C ALA A 302 19.74 -14.71 -4.91
N SER A 303 19.59 -13.44 -5.32
CA SER A 303 20.49 -12.35 -4.95
C SER A 303 20.39 -11.90 -3.48
N ARG A 304 19.79 -12.69 -2.57
CA ARG A 304 19.47 -12.26 -1.20
C ARG A 304 20.00 -13.10 -0.04
N LEU A 305 20.51 -12.35 0.93
CA LEU A 305 20.46 -12.55 2.38
C LEU A 305 19.08 -12.06 2.90
N GLY A 306 18.16 -12.95 3.27
CA GLY A 306 17.04 -12.68 4.20
C GLY A 306 15.82 -11.81 3.77
N HIS A 307 15.96 -10.65 3.13
CA HIS A 307 14.84 -9.67 3.01
C HIS A 307 14.73 -8.87 1.70
N ILE A 308 13.54 -8.86 1.09
CA ILE A 308 12.73 -7.70 0.64
C ILE A 308 13.30 -6.26 0.42
N ASP A 309 14.60 -5.96 0.26
CA ASP A 309 15.14 -4.60 0.02
C ASP A 309 14.47 -3.81 -1.14
N ARG A 310 14.54 -2.48 -1.07
CA ARG A 310 13.93 -1.55 -2.05
C ARG A 310 14.45 -1.76 -3.47
N SER A 311 15.74 -2.06 -3.62
CA SER A 311 16.40 -2.26 -4.92
C SER A 311 15.80 -3.45 -5.68
N SER A 312 15.57 -4.59 -5.02
CA SER A 312 14.94 -5.71 -5.72
C SER A 312 13.45 -5.49 -5.99
N GLN A 313 12.75 -4.71 -5.15
CA GLN A 313 11.35 -4.34 -5.44
C GLN A 313 11.28 -3.51 -6.71
N ARG A 314 12.17 -2.52 -6.83
CA ARG A 314 12.34 -1.70 -8.03
C ARG A 314 12.69 -2.55 -9.24
N LEU A 315 13.67 -3.44 -9.10
CA LEU A 315 14.06 -4.36 -10.17
C LEU A 315 12.89 -5.25 -10.63
N TRP A 316 12.09 -5.76 -9.70
CA TRP A 316 10.90 -6.53 -10.04
C TRP A 316 9.88 -5.69 -10.82
N LEU A 317 9.65 -4.45 -10.39
CA LEU A 317 8.74 -3.53 -11.06
C LEU A 317 9.22 -3.19 -12.47
N GLU A 318 10.51 -2.93 -12.65
CA GLU A 318 11.13 -2.53 -13.92
C GLU A 318 11.31 -3.72 -14.89
N ALA A 319 11.63 -4.92 -14.39
CA ALA A 319 11.83 -6.10 -15.23
C ALA A 319 10.53 -6.87 -15.53
N LEU A 320 9.65 -7.10 -14.55
CA LEU A 320 8.62 -8.17 -14.61
C LEU A 320 7.15 -7.74 -14.55
N GLY A 321 6.85 -6.46 -14.29
CA GLY A 321 5.46 -5.98 -14.22
C GLY A 321 4.52 -6.91 -13.40
N PRO A 322 3.30 -7.20 -13.88
CA PRO A 322 2.34 -8.08 -13.19
C PRO A 322 2.58 -9.58 -13.40
N GLY A 323 3.76 -9.99 -13.88
CA GLY A 323 4.12 -11.40 -14.09
C GLY A 323 4.59 -11.76 -15.49
N LEU A 324 4.90 -10.77 -16.33
CA LEU A 324 5.49 -10.88 -17.66
C LEU A 324 6.57 -9.81 -17.84
N PRO A 325 7.69 -10.10 -18.53
CA PRO A 325 8.72 -9.11 -18.76
C PRO A 325 8.16 -7.84 -19.40
N ARG A 326 8.54 -6.67 -18.88
CA ARG A 326 8.07 -5.38 -19.42
C ARG A 326 8.34 -5.23 -20.91
N LEU A 327 9.45 -5.81 -21.39
CA LEU A 327 9.83 -5.89 -22.79
C LEU A 327 8.70 -6.45 -23.68
N LEU A 328 7.90 -7.40 -23.19
CA LEU A 328 6.87 -8.09 -23.98
C LEU A 328 5.49 -7.43 -23.90
N LEU A 329 5.29 -6.46 -22.99
CA LEU A 329 3.99 -5.82 -22.77
C LEU A 329 3.47 -5.05 -24.00
N PRO A 330 4.30 -4.33 -24.79
CA PRO A 330 3.82 -3.66 -25.99
C PRO A 330 3.27 -4.63 -27.04
N ALA A 331 3.99 -5.71 -27.33
CA ALA A 331 3.55 -6.74 -28.27
C ALA A 331 2.29 -7.46 -27.78
N LEU A 332 2.22 -7.80 -26.48
CA LEU A 332 1.00 -8.33 -25.87
C LEU A 332 -0.16 -7.35 -26.00
N GLY A 333 0.07 -6.05 -25.80
CA GLY A 333 -0.95 -5.02 -25.92
C GLY A 333 -1.51 -4.90 -27.33
N ALA A 334 -0.68 -5.09 -28.36
CA ALA A 334 -1.14 -5.15 -29.75
C ALA A 334 -2.03 -6.37 -30.01
N SER A 335 -1.58 -7.58 -29.65
CA SER A 335 -2.37 -8.81 -29.83
C SER A 335 -3.68 -8.79 -29.04
N LEU A 336 -3.67 -8.27 -27.80
CA LEU A 336 -4.89 -8.11 -27.01
C LEU A 336 -5.86 -7.07 -27.60
N ALA A 337 -5.35 -6.05 -28.29
CA ALA A 337 -6.20 -5.05 -28.95
C ALA A 337 -6.93 -5.64 -30.15
N GLU A 338 -6.26 -6.49 -30.94
CA GLU A 338 -6.88 -7.25 -32.03
C GLU A 338 -8.00 -8.16 -31.49
N LEU A 339 -7.75 -8.90 -30.40
CA LEU A 339 -8.77 -9.72 -29.76
C LEU A 339 -9.93 -8.90 -29.18
N ALA A 340 -9.64 -7.72 -28.62
CA ALA A 340 -10.68 -6.84 -28.08
C ALA A 340 -11.56 -6.29 -29.21
N ALA A 341 -10.97 -5.86 -30.33
CA ALA A 341 -11.69 -5.39 -31.51
C ALA A 341 -12.58 -6.49 -32.12
N ALA A 342 -12.13 -7.75 -32.06
CA ALA A 342 -12.92 -8.91 -32.48
C ALA A 342 -13.98 -9.37 -31.45
N GLY A 343 -14.10 -8.70 -30.30
CA GLY A 343 -15.02 -9.11 -29.22
C GLY A 343 -14.64 -10.44 -28.55
N GLN A 344 -13.39 -10.88 -28.69
CA GLN A 344 -12.87 -12.17 -28.22
C GLN A 344 -12.14 -12.08 -26.88
N LEU A 345 -11.84 -10.86 -26.40
CA LEU A 345 -11.20 -10.64 -25.10
C LEU A 345 -12.22 -10.80 -23.96
N ARG A 346 -12.40 -12.04 -23.48
CA ARG A 346 -13.20 -12.35 -22.29
C ARG A 346 -12.32 -13.02 -21.24
N LEU A 347 -12.53 -12.66 -19.97
CA LEU A 347 -11.73 -13.16 -18.85
C LEU A 347 -12.58 -14.02 -17.91
N GLU A 348 -12.74 -15.29 -18.26
CA GLU A 348 -13.49 -16.25 -17.47
C GLU A 348 -12.53 -17.24 -16.78
N PRO A 349 -12.58 -17.37 -15.44
CA PRO A 349 -11.75 -18.33 -14.73
C PRO A 349 -12.31 -19.74 -14.88
N MET A 350 -11.46 -20.67 -15.28
CA MET A 350 -11.75 -22.10 -15.38
C MET A 350 -10.94 -22.88 -14.34
N ARG A 351 -11.50 -23.98 -13.85
CA ARG A 351 -10.78 -24.90 -12.96
C ARG A 351 -9.74 -25.68 -13.77
N ALA A 352 -8.53 -25.81 -13.24
CA ALA A 352 -7.44 -26.58 -13.83
C ALA A 352 -6.89 -27.60 -12.81
N ALA A 353 -6.01 -28.49 -13.25
CA ALA A 353 -5.44 -29.55 -12.41
C ALA A 353 -4.75 -29.01 -11.14
N ARG A 354 -4.17 -27.80 -11.19
CA ARG A 354 -3.48 -27.14 -10.07
C ARG A 354 -3.98 -25.72 -9.82
N GLY A 355 -5.30 -25.57 -9.65
CA GLY A 355 -5.93 -24.30 -9.25
C GLY A 355 -6.88 -23.76 -10.32
N TYR A 356 -6.79 -22.45 -10.60
CA TYR A 356 -7.64 -21.76 -11.57
C TYR A 356 -6.81 -21.02 -12.61
N GLU A 357 -7.31 -21.02 -13.83
CA GLU A 357 -6.71 -20.37 -14.98
C GLU A 357 -7.72 -19.44 -15.64
N VAL A 358 -7.27 -18.29 -16.14
CA VAL A 358 -8.06 -17.48 -17.07
C VAL A 358 -7.44 -17.65 -18.44
N ARG A 359 -8.23 -18.16 -19.38
CA ARG A 359 -7.81 -18.42 -20.74
C ARG A 359 -8.51 -17.46 -21.70
N LEU A 360 -7.83 -17.15 -22.79
CA LEU A 360 -8.42 -16.50 -23.95
C LEU A 360 -9.20 -17.56 -24.76
N ARG A 361 -10.03 -17.12 -25.71
CA ARG A 361 -10.81 -18.04 -26.57
C ARG A 361 -9.94 -19.02 -27.36
N GLY A 362 -8.71 -18.65 -27.73
CA GLY A 362 -7.72 -19.53 -28.37
C GLY A 362 -7.08 -20.57 -27.43
N GLY A 363 -7.45 -20.58 -26.15
CA GLY A 363 -6.92 -21.51 -25.14
C GLY A 363 -5.67 -21.01 -24.42
N GLU A 364 -5.08 -19.90 -24.85
CA GLU A 364 -3.89 -19.32 -24.21
C GLU A 364 -4.22 -18.84 -22.81
N VAL A 365 -3.40 -19.26 -21.85
CA VAL A 365 -3.60 -18.87 -20.46
C VAL A 365 -3.05 -17.45 -20.26
N LEU A 366 -3.88 -16.54 -19.75
CA LEU A 366 -3.49 -15.18 -19.38
C LEU A 366 -3.10 -15.10 -17.90
N GLY A 367 -3.93 -15.63 -17.00
CA GLY A 367 -3.71 -15.61 -15.55
C GLY A 367 -3.79 -17.00 -14.90
N ARG A 368 -3.06 -17.21 -13.80
CA ARG A 368 -3.16 -18.40 -12.94
C ARG A 368 -3.30 -18.01 -11.48
N GLY A 369 -4.12 -18.69 -10.70
CA GLY A 369 -4.34 -18.42 -9.28
C GLY A 369 -4.79 -19.64 -8.49
N ALA A 370 -4.67 -19.57 -7.16
CA ALA A 370 -5.20 -20.59 -6.26
C ALA A 370 -6.73 -20.51 -6.12
N SER A 371 -7.33 -19.37 -6.48
CA SER A 371 -8.78 -19.14 -6.53
C SER A 371 -9.19 -18.49 -7.85
N PRO A 372 -10.49 -18.56 -8.24
CA PRO A 372 -10.99 -17.91 -9.45
C PRO A 372 -10.69 -16.40 -9.47
N VAL A 373 -10.92 -15.76 -8.32
CA VAL A 373 -10.68 -14.33 -8.08
C VAL A 373 -9.22 -13.97 -8.29
N GLN A 374 -8.31 -14.78 -7.76
CA GLN A 374 -6.88 -14.52 -7.91
C GLN A 374 -6.40 -14.72 -9.35
N ALA A 375 -6.91 -15.74 -10.05
CA ALA A 375 -6.59 -15.98 -11.46
C ALA A 375 -7.07 -14.80 -12.33
N ARG A 376 -8.31 -14.35 -12.10
CA ARG A 376 -8.92 -13.21 -12.79
C ARG A 376 -8.22 -11.89 -12.52
N LEU A 377 -7.92 -11.58 -11.26
CA LEU A 377 -7.12 -10.42 -10.88
C LEU A 377 -5.77 -10.37 -11.58
N ARG A 378 -5.06 -11.50 -11.66
CA ARG A 378 -3.75 -11.56 -12.32
C ARG A 378 -3.87 -11.39 -13.83
N ALA A 379 -4.91 -11.94 -14.45
CA ALA A 379 -5.22 -11.70 -15.86
C ALA A 379 -5.52 -10.21 -16.11
N VAL A 380 -6.39 -9.60 -15.30
CA VAL A 380 -6.73 -8.17 -15.36
C VAL A 380 -5.49 -7.29 -15.20
N ALA A 381 -4.60 -7.62 -14.26
CA ALA A 381 -3.36 -6.88 -14.07
C ALA A 381 -2.43 -6.96 -15.30
N ILE A 382 -2.38 -8.11 -15.98
CA ILE A 382 -1.64 -8.28 -17.24
C ILE A 382 -2.27 -7.44 -18.36
N VAL A 383 -3.59 -7.50 -18.55
CA VAL A 383 -4.30 -6.68 -19.55
C VAL A 383 -4.02 -5.21 -19.31
N ALA A 384 -4.19 -4.74 -18.07
CA ALA A 384 -3.97 -3.35 -17.70
C ALA A 384 -2.51 -2.90 -17.92
N ALA A 385 -1.53 -3.77 -17.66
CA ALA A 385 -0.12 -3.43 -17.86
C ALA A 385 0.25 -3.42 -19.34
N ALA A 386 -0.35 -4.33 -20.13
CA ALA A 386 -0.22 -4.33 -21.59
C ALA A 386 -0.84 -3.05 -22.19
N ASP A 387 -2.02 -2.65 -21.72
CA ASP A 387 -2.69 -1.41 -22.15
C ASP A 387 -1.85 -0.17 -21.81
N ALA A 388 -1.28 -0.12 -20.61
CA ALA A 388 -0.39 0.95 -20.18
C ALA A 388 0.91 1.04 -21.00
N ALA A 389 1.36 -0.07 -21.61
CA ALA A 389 2.56 -0.14 -22.43
C ALA A 389 2.32 0.20 -23.91
N ARG A 390 1.06 0.37 -24.34
CA ARG A 390 0.72 0.78 -25.72
C ARG A 390 1.01 2.27 -25.95
N PRO A 391 1.22 2.70 -27.21
CA PRO A 391 1.35 4.11 -27.54
C PRO A 391 0.14 4.92 -27.03
N PRO A 392 0.33 6.16 -26.52
CA PRO A 392 -0.76 6.96 -25.95
C PRO A 392 -1.96 7.14 -26.88
N ALA A 393 -1.71 7.36 -28.18
CA ALA A 393 -2.77 7.49 -29.19
C ALA A 393 -3.60 6.21 -29.34
N ALA A 394 -2.96 5.04 -29.37
CA ALA A 394 -3.64 3.75 -29.47
C ALA A 394 -4.48 3.44 -28.21
N ARG A 395 -3.97 3.80 -27.03
CA ARG A 395 -4.68 3.65 -25.75
C ARG A 395 -5.90 4.56 -25.66
N ALA A 396 -5.79 5.80 -26.14
CA ALA A 396 -6.90 6.76 -26.14
C ALA A 396 -8.04 6.34 -27.08
N ALA A 397 -7.70 5.78 -28.25
CA ALA A 397 -8.70 5.35 -29.23
C ALA A 397 -9.49 4.10 -28.79
N ALA A 398 -8.81 3.10 -28.21
CA ALA A 398 -9.44 1.83 -27.83
C ALA A 398 -8.75 1.22 -26.60
N PRO A 399 -9.13 1.63 -25.37
CA PRO A 399 -8.53 1.09 -24.15
C PRO A 399 -8.89 -0.39 -23.95
N LEU A 400 -7.90 -1.25 -23.68
CA LEU A 400 -8.16 -2.69 -23.49
C LEU A 400 -9.07 -2.97 -22.29
N HIS A 401 -8.97 -2.16 -21.24
CA HIS A 401 -9.79 -2.33 -20.04
C HIS A 401 -11.29 -2.08 -20.31
N ALA A 402 -11.66 -1.41 -21.40
CA ALA A 402 -13.07 -1.25 -21.78
C ALA A 402 -13.74 -2.58 -22.15
N ALA A 403 -12.98 -3.56 -22.65
CA ALA A 403 -13.48 -4.90 -22.96
C ALA A 403 -13.70 -5.79 -21.71
N LEU A 404 -13.33 -5.31 -20.52
CA LEU A 404 -13.57 -6.00 -19.26
C LEU A 404 -14.95 -5.65 -18.70
N ASP A 405 -15.56 -6.58 -17.96
CA ASP A 405 -16.74 -6.31 -17.15
C ASP A 405 -16.51 -5.10 -16.22
N GLU A 406 -17.58 -4.36 -15.95
CA GLU A 406 -17.57 -3.11 -15.18
C GLU A 406 -16.78 -3.23 -13.85
N ASP A 407 -16.97 -4.34 -13.12
CA ASP A 407 -16.29 -4.62 -11.85
C ASP A 407 -14.76 -4.68 -11.96
N TRP A 408 -14.26 -5.19 -13.08
CA TRP A 408 -12.84 -5.41 -13.30
C TRP A 408 -12.18 -4.22 -13.99
N ARG A 409 -12.95 -3.40 -14.69
CA ARG A 409 -12.49 -2.18 -15.38
C ARG A 409 -11.88 -1.18 -14.40
N GLU A 410 -12.59 -0.84 -13.33
CA GLU A 410 -12.08 0.09 -12.30
C GLU A 410 -10.84 -0.46 -11.59
N LEU A 411 -10.82 -1.77 -11.35
CA LEU A 411 -9.67 -2.44 -10.75
C LEU A 411 -8.44 -2.41 -11.66
N ALA A 412 -8.62 -2.59 -12.97
CA ALA A 412 -7.57 -2.55 -13.97
C ALA A 412 -6.78 -1.23 -13.90
N LEU A 413 -7.50 -0.10 -13.82
CA LEU A 413 -6.91 1.25 -13.75
C LEU A 413 -6.10 1.50 -12.48
N ARG A 414 -6.38 0.77 -11.41
CA ARG A 414 -5.74 0.96 -10.09
C ARG A 414 -4.63 -0.05 -9.84
N VAL A 415 -4.79 -1.30 -10.24
CA VAL A 415 -3.83 -2.38 -9.91
C VAL A 415 -2.46 -2.16 -10.54
N VAL A 416 -2.40 -1.47 -11.69
CA VAL A 416 -1.14 -1.17 -12.40
C VAL A 416 -0.47 0.12 -11.98
N ARG A 417 -1.12 0.94 -11.14
CA ARG A 417 -0.51 2.16 -10.62
C ARG A 417 0.75 1.80 -9.82
N PRO A 418 1.90 2.46 -10.08
CA PRO A 418 3.09 2.32 -9.25
C PRO A 418 2.75 2.62 -7.79
N ARG A 419 3.32 1.85 -6.87
CA ARG A 419 3.15 2.05 -5.43
C ARG A 419 4.49 1.84 -4.74
N ASP A 420 4.77 2.69 -3.76
CA ASP A 420 5.97 2.59 -2.93
C ASP A 420 5.71 1.73 -1.68
N GLU A 421 4.44 1.54 -1.31
CA GLU A 421 4.03 0.81 -0.12
C GLU A 421 2.92 -0.21 -0.41
N PRO A 422 2.77 -1.26 0.45
CA PRO A 422 1.66 -2.19 0.35
C PRO A 422 0.30 -1.49 0.53
N ALA A 423 -0.57 -1.62 -0.48
CA ALA A 423 -1.93 -1.09 -0.44
C ALA A 423 -2.98 -2.21 -0.45
N LEU A 424 -4.09 -1.95 0.23
CA LEU A 424 -5.33 -2.73 0.08
C LEU A 424 -6.31 -1.94 -0.79
N LEU A 425 -6.68 -2.49 -1.94
CA LEU A 425 -7.80 -2.01 -2.74
C LEU A 425 -9.04 -2.81 -2.32
N LEU A 426 -10.12 -2.12 -1.97
CA LEU A 426 -11.37 -2.73 -1.56
C LEU A 426 -12.50 -2.29 -2.50
N LEU A 427 -13.08 -3.25 -3.20
CA LEU A 427 -14.20 -3.02 -4.11
C LEU A 427 -15.47 -3.59 -3.46
N PRO A 428 -16.29 -2.78 -2.77
CA PRO A 428 -17.53 -3.25 -2.19
C PRO A 428 -18.50 -3.73 -3.27
N ILE A 429 -19.19 -4.81 -2.95
CA ILE A 429 -20.25 -5.43 -3.74
C ILE A 429 -21.56 -5.09 -3.03
N ALA A 430 -22.45 -4.39 -3.72
CA ALA A 430 -23.77 -4.04 -3.21
C ALA A 430 -24.85 -4.89 -3.87
N GLY A 431 -25.77 -5.41 -3.05
CA GLY A 431 -26.97 -6.13 -3.46
C GLY A 431 -28.06 -5.18 -3.94
N GLY A 432 -28.90 -5.65 -4.86
CA GLY A 432 -30.03 -4.89 -5.41
C GLY A 432 -31.38 -5.22 -4.77
N ALA A 433 -31.42 -5.94 -3.65
CA ALA A 433 -32.66 -6.47 -3.10
C ALA A 433 -32.80 -6.08 -1.62
N ALA A 434 -33.55 -5.00 -1.38
CA ALA A 434 -33.94 -4.45 -0.07
C ALA A 434 -34.04 -5.54 1.01
N ARG A 435 -32.94 -5.80 1.73
CA ARG A 435 -32.95 -6.79 2.81
C ARG A 435 -33.61 -6.17 4.04
N PRO A 436 -34.53 -6.88 4.70
CA PRO A 436 -35.19 -6.37 5.90
C PRO A 436 -34.17 -6.25 7.04
N GLY A 437 -33.66 -5.04 7.27
CA GLY A 437 -32.99 -4.61 8.51
C GLY A 437 -31.82 -5.48 9.04
N PRO A 438 -31.32 -5.20 10.26
CA PRO A 438 -30.36 -6.04 10.94
C PRO A 438 -30.93 -7.45 11.08
N PRO A 439 -30.10 -8.50 10.94
CA PRO A 439 -28.62 -8.47 10.93
C PRO A 439 -27.98 -8.27 9.54
N LEU A 440 -28.75 -8.01 8.48
CA LEU A 440 -28.29 -8.10 7.08
C LEU A 440 -27.81 -6.78 6.47
N ASP A 441 -28.11 -5.64 7.09
CA ASP A 441 -27.56 -4.32 6.71
C ASP A 441 -26.37 -3.97 7.62
N LEU A 442 -25.16 -4.10 7.08
CA LEU A 442 -23.93 -3.87 7.86
C LEU A 442 -23.54 -2.38 7.99
N LEU A 443 -24.16 -1.47 7.24
CA LEU A 443 -23.66 -0.09 7.11
C LEU A 443 -24.74 1.02 7.16
N ASN A 444 -26.04 0.70 7.23
CA ASN A 444 -27.14 1.68 7.31
C ASN A 444 -28.02 1.57 8.58
N ARG A 445 -28.17 2.67 9.34
CA ARG A 445 -29.22 3.74 9.36
C ARG A 445 -30.64 3.32 9.76
N GLY A 446 -30.89 3.24 11.07
CA GLY A 446 -32.14 3.71 11.70
C GLY A 446 -33.46 3.30 11.01
N PRO A 447 -34.56 4.04 11.18
CA PRO A 447 -35.78 3.79 10.42
C PRO A 447 -35.62 4.36 8.99
N GLY A 448 -35.37 3.49 8.00
CA GLY A 448 -35.17 3.87 6.58
C GLY A 448 -33.95 3.23 5.86
N ARG A 449 -33.56 2.00 6.23
CA ARG A 449 -32.31 1.31 5.84
C ARG A 449 -32.24 0.93 4.35
N ALA A 450 -31.20 1.39 3.65
CA ALA A 450 -30.96 1.20 2.20
C ALA A 450 -29.47 0.97 1.76
N LEU A 451 -28.53 0.52 2.61
CA LEU A 451 -27.10 0.34 2.22
C LEU A 451 -26.71 -1.13 2.33
N GLU A 452 -26.91 -1.88 1.26
CA GLU A 452 -26.56 -3.29 1.24
C GLU A 452 -25.10 -3.49 0.90
N LEU A 453 -24.33 -4.02 1.85
CA LEU A 453 -23.01 -4.58 1.60
C LEU A 453 -23.13 -6.11 1.62
N ASP A 454 -23.03 -6.73 0.45
CA ASP A 454 -23.00 -8.20 0.34
C ASP A 454 -21.60 -8.76 0.57
N GLY A 455 -20.57 -7.96 0.30
CA GLY A 455 -19.18 -8.35 0.46
C GLY A 455 -18.25 -7.35 -0.20
N ALA A 456 -16.99 -7.72 -0.33
CA ALA A 456 -16.04 -6.91 -1.08
C ALA A 456 -14.96 -7.76 -1.74
N LEU A 457 -14.55 -7.39 -2.95
CA LEU A 457 -13.30 -7.87 -3.51
C LEU A 457 -12.14 -7.11 -2.85
N ALA A 458 -11.35 -7.82 -2.05
CA ALA A 458 -10.14 -7.31 -1.42
C ALA A 458 -8.92 -7.68 -2.26
N VAL A 459 -8.20 -6.68 -2.74
CA VAL A 459 -6.98 -6.83 -3.54
C VAL A 459 -5.79 -6.24 -2.81
N ARG A 460 -4.84 -7.10 -2.47
CA ARG A 460 -3.56 -6.69 -1.92
C ARG A 460 -2.60 -6.42 -3.07
N ALA A 461 -2.22 -5.15 -3.22
CA ALA A 461 -1.17 -4.69 -4.12
C ALA A 461 0.10 -4.45 -3.31
N VAL A 462 1.13 -5.28 -3.51
CA VAL A 462 2.42 -5.13 -2.83
C VAL A 462 3.48 -4.82 -3.88
N PRO A 463 4.31 -3.77 -3.69
CA PRO A 463 5.41 -3.46 -4.60
C PRO A 463 6.30 -4.68 -4.84
N GLY A 464 6.65 -4.94 -6.10
CA GLY A 464 7.47 -6.10 -6.49
C GLY A 464 6.81 -7.47 -6.28
N ARG A 465 5.50 -7.56 -6.07
CA ARG A 465 4.76 -8.84 -6.04
C ARG A 465 3.58 -8.81 -6.99
N ARG A 466 3.20 -10.00 -7.47
CA ARG A 466 1.95 -10.16 -8.22
C ARG A 466 0.76 -9.81 -7.31
N PRO A 467 -0.25 -9.10 -7.83
CA PRO A 467 -1.44 -8.79 -7.05
C PRO A 467 -2.15 -10.09 -6.65
N SER A 468 -2.72 -10.06 -5.45
CA SER A 468 -3.49 -11.17 -4.88
C SER A 468 -4.78 -10.64 -4.31
N GLY A 469 -5.88 -11.36 -4.51
CA GLY A 469 -7.16 -10.94 -3.95
C GLY A 469 -8.04 -12.10 -3.57
N ARG A 470 -9.04 -11.80 -2.77
CA ARG A 470 -10.10 -12.71 -2.33
C ARG A 470 -11.39 -11.93 -2.13
N LEU A 471 -12.52 -12.64 -2.22
CA LEU A 471 -13.79 -12.09 -1.76
C LEU A 471 -13.80 -12.13 -0.23
N LEU A 472 -14.25 -11.04 0.36
CA LEU A 472 -14.54 -10.90 1.78
C LEU A 472 -16.05 -10.92 1.96
N ALA A 473 -16.50 -11.64 2.98
CA ALA A 473 -17.85 -11.43 3.47
C ALA A 473 -17.99 -9.98 3.98
N ALA A 474 -19.21 -9.46 3.99
CA ALA A 474 -19.49 -8.08 4.35
C ALA A 474 -18.85 -7.68 5.71
N GLY A 475 -18.98 -8.50 6.76
CA GLY A 475 -18.39 -8.22 8.07
C GLY A 475 -16.85 -8.27 8.08
N GLU A 476 -16.26 -9.14 7.25
CA GLU A 476 -14.80 -9.17 7.06
C GLU A 476 -14.31 -7.91 6.33
N ALA A 477 -15.06 -7.40 5.36
CA ALA A 477 -14.73 -6.18 4.63
C ALA A 477 -14.70 -4.97 5.58
N VAL A 478 -15.71 -4.82 6.43
CA VAL A 478 -15.71 -3.76 7.47
C VAL A 478 -14.50 -3.92 8.38
N ARG A 479 -14.27 -5.10 8.96
CA ARG A 479 -13.12 -5.36 9.84
C ARG A 479 -11.77 -5.08 9.15
N ALA A 480 -11.63 -5.39 7.87
CA ALA A 480 -10.43 -5.10 7.10
C ALA A 480 -10.20 -3.59 6.94
N VAL A 481 -11.25 -2.79 6.71
CA VAL A 481 -11.17 -1.32 6.68
C VAL A 481 -10.70 -0.79 8.03
N LEU A 482 -11.33 -1.23 9.13
CA LEU A 482 -10.98 -0.77 10.48
C LEU A 482 -9.52 -1.04 10.82
N ALA A 483 -9.09 -2.30 10.65
CA ALA A 483 -7.74 -2.71 10.96
C ALA A 483 -6.68 -1.97 10.13
N ARG A 484 -6.97 -1.68 8.85
CA ARG A 484 -6.05 -0.95 7.97
C ARG A 484 -5.99 0.53 8.27
N ALA A 485 -7.14 1.16 8.48
CA ALA A 485 -7.22 2.59 8.80
C ALA A 485 -6.51 2.89 10.13
N GLN A 486 -6.79 2.09 11.16
CA GLN A 486 -6.15 2.20 12.49
C GLN A 486 -4.63 1.98 12.46
N ALA A 487 -4.15 1.09 11.57
CA ALA A 487 -2.73 0.85 11.39
C ALA A 487 -2.02 1.92 10.53
N GLY A 488 -2.73 2.95 10.04
CA GLY A 488 -2.19 3.93 9.10
C GLY A 488 -1.81 3.33 7.74
N ALA A 489 -2.28 2.12 7.43
CA ALA A 489 -1.92 1.44 6.20
C ALA A 489 -2.65 2.03 4.99
N SER A 490 -2.01 1.98 3.82
CA SER A 490 -2.62 2.39 2.55
C SER A 490 -3.85 1.55 2.22
N LEU A 491 -4.98 2.22 2.04
CA LEU A 491 -6.31 1.66 1.78
C LEU A 491 -7.00 2.54 0.75
N GLU A 492 -7.41 1.95 -0.36
CA GLU A 492 -8.25 2.58 -1.38
C GLU A 492 -9.58 1.85 -1.45
N ILE A 493 -10.69 2.58 -1.28
CA ILE A 493 -12.05 2.02 -1.39
C ILE A 493 -12.66 2.51 -2.70
N VAL A 494 -13.21 1.59 -3.49
CA VAL A 494 -13.54 1.84 -4.90
C VAL A 494 -14.88 1.24 -5.24
N ALA A 495 -15.89 2.07 -5.49
CA ALA A 495 -17.14 1.57 -6.05
C ALA A 495 -16.94 1.24 -7.52
N SER A 496 -17.09 -0.04 -7.89
CA SER A 496 -17.05 -0.44 -9.30
C SER A 496 -18.34 -0.16 -10.05
N ARG A 497 -19.48 -0.11 -9.34
CA ARG A 497 -20.81 0.15 -9.89
C ARG A 497 -21.47 1.32 -9.17
N SER A 498 -22.44 1.97 -9.81
CA SER A 498 -23.23 3.06 -9.21
C SER A 498 -23.89 2.65 -7.89
N ALA A 499 -24.46 1.44 -7.82
CA ALA A 499 -25.11 0.88 -6.63
C ALA A 499 -24.15 0.74 -5.43
N ALA A 500 -22.85 0.52 -5.66
CA ALA A 500 -21.86 0.37 -4.61
C ALA A 500 -21.29 1.72 -4.11
N ARG A 501 -21.58 2.85 -4.77
CA ARG A 501 -21.04 4.18 -4.41
C ARG A 501 -21.39 4.59 -2.98
N PRO A 502 -22.64 4.46 -2.52
CA PRO A 502 -23.00 4.87 -1.16
C PRO A 502 -22.28 4.02 -0.09
N VAL A 503 -22.11 2.72 -0.34
CA VAL A 503 -21.37 1.79 0.52
C VAL A 503 -19.87 2.14 0.56
N ALA A 504 -19.27 2.38 -0.60
CA ALA A 504 -17.87 2.80 -0.70
C ALA A 504 -17.62 4.12 0.03
N ALA A 505 -18.50 5.12 -0.15
CA ALA A 505 -18.42 6.40 0.53
C ALA A 505 -18.50 6.23 2.05
N ARG A 506 -19.39 5.36 2.54
CA ARG A 506 -19.52 5.09 3.97
C ARG A 506 -18.28 4.41 4.55
N LEU A 507 -17.74 3.38 3.89
CA LEU A 507 -16.49 2.74 4.31
C LEU A 507 -15.32 3.73 4.30
N ALA A 508 -15.28 4.66 3.33
CA ALA A 508 -14.25 5.70 3.26
C ALA A 508 -14.37 6.71 4.41
N GLN A 509 -15.60 7.12 4.78
CA GLN A 509 -15.84 7.96 5.95
C GLN A 509 -15.38 7.28 7.24
N VAL A 510 -15.69 5.99 7.42
CA VAL A 510 -15.20 5.20 8.56
C VAL A 510 -13.68 5.15 8.60
N ALA A 511 -13.03 4.93 7.45
CA ALA A 511 -11.57 4.94 7.38
C ALA A 511 -10.97 6.31 7.70
N ALA A 512 -11.61 7.40 7.25
CA ALA A 512 -11.18 8.77 7.54
C ALA A 512 -11.33 9.10 9.03
N LEU A 513 -12.45 8.73 9.65
CA LEU A 513 -12.72 8.87 11.08
C LEU A 513 -11.59 8.26 11.93
N LEU A 514 -11.14 7.06 11.57
CA LEU A 514 -10.08 6.35 12.30
C LEU A 514 -8.67 6.89 12.06
N ARG A 515 -8.47 7.65 10.98
CA ARG A 515 -7.19 8.28 10.65
C ARG A 515 -7.08 9.68 11.20
N ASP A 516 -8.19 10.29 11.61
CA ASP A 516 -8.23 11.62 12.17
C ASP A 516 -7.58 11.62 13.57
N PRO A 517 -6.42 12.27 13.75
CA PRO A 517 -5.75 12.33 15.04
C PRO A 517 -6.54 13.13 16.08
N SER A 518 -7.50 13.95 15.66
CA SER A 518 -8.39 14.67 16.57
C SER A 518 -9.48 13.78 17.16
N PHE A 519 -9.66 12.56 16.62
CA PHE A 519 -10.66 11.62 17.10
C PHE A 519 -10.23 11.00 18.45
N PRO A 520 -10.93 11.32 19.55
CA PRO A 520 -10.47 10.98 20.89
C PRO A 520 -10.80 9.53 21.25
N GLY A 521 -9.81 8.79 21.77
CA GLY A 521 -10.02 7.46 22.35
C GLY A 521 -10.45 6.37 21.34
N PRO A 522 -10.97 5.23 21.82
CA PRO A 522 -11.35 4.12 20.96
C PRO A 522 -12.66 4.43 20.21
N ALA A 523 -12.67 4.28 18.89
CA ALA A 523 -13.88 4.42 18.08
C ALA A 523 -14.76 3.17 18.17
N ALA A 524 -16.07 3.36 18.31
CA ALA A 524 -17.05 2.28 18.26
C ALA A 524 -17.91 2.41 17.01
N ILE A 525 -17.88 1.38 16.16
CA ILE A 525 -18.57 1.35 14.88
C ILE A 525 -19.55 0.21 14.88
N GLU A 526 -20.80 0.51 14.57
CA GLU A 526 -21.85 -0.50 14.46
C GLU A 526 -21.87 -1.11 13.06
N ALA A 527 -21.92 -2.44 12.99
CA ALA A 527 -22.08 -3.18 11.74
C ALA A 527 -22.85 -4.49 11.99
N GLY A 528 -24.03 -4.64 11.40
CA GLY A 528 -24.80 -5.90 11.42
C GLY A 528 -25.29 -6.32 12.81
N GLY A 529 -25.62 -5.36 13.68
CA GLY A 529 -26.00 -5.64 15.08
C GLY A 529 -24.81 -5.94 16.02
N GLU A 530 -23.58 -5.86 15.51
CA GLU A 530 -22.36 -5.91 16.29
C GLU A 530 -21.74 -4.51 16.44
N VAL A 531 -21.01 -4.29 17.53
CA VAL A 531 -20.18 -3.11 17.75
C VAL A 531 -18.72 -3.52 17.67
N LEU A 532 -18.04 -2.93 16.69
CA LEU A 532 -16.62 -3.04 16.42
C LEU A 532 -15.89 -1.90 17.14
N LEU A 533 -15.22 -2.22 18.25
CA LEU A 533 -14.49 -1.25 19.06
C LEU A 533 -12.98 -1.31 18.72
N THR A 534 -12.43 -0.20 18.24
CA THR A 534 -10.99 -0.09 17.91
C THR A 534 -10.19 0.20 19.18
N LEU A 535 -9.39 -0.76 19.65
CA LEU A 535 -8.56 -0.64 20.86
C LEU A 535 -7.09 -0.92 20.52
N GLY A 536 -6.22 0.08 20.70
CA GLY A 536 -4.78 -0.07 20.45
C GLY A 536 -4.48 -0.36 18.97
N ARG A 537 -4.05 -1.59 18.65
CA ARG A 537 -3.82 -2.05 17.26
C ARG A 537 -4.86 -3.06 16.76
N GLY A 538 -5.89 -3.35 17.56
CA GLY A 538 -6.88 -4.38 17.25
C GLY A 538 -8.32 -3.87 17.24
N VAL A 539 -9.19 -4.69 16.66
CA VAL A 539 -10.65 -4.50 16.65
C VAL A 539 -11.28 -5.57 17.54
N ARG A 540 -12.05 -5.17 18.55
CA ARG A 540 -12.85 -6.07 19.37
C ARG A 540 -14.30 -6.06 18.90
N VAL A 541 -14.92 -7.23 18.83
CA VAL A 541 -16.31 -7.41 18.39
C VAL A 541 -17.18 -7.68 19.61
N TYR A 542 -18.32 -6.99 19.70
CA TYR A 542 -19.31 -7.19 20.75
C TYR A 542 -20.71 -7.21 20.14
N PRO A 543 -21.61 -8.13 20.54
CA PRO A 543 -23.04 -7.95 20.26
C PRO A 543 -23.52 -6.62 20.85
N LEU A 544 -24.35 -5.86 20.12
CA LEU A 544 -24.82 -4.53 20.53
C LEU A 544 -25.36 -4.52 21.97
N ALA A 545 -26.27 -5.43 22.30
CA ALA A 545 -26.84 -5.56 23.64
C ALA A 545 -25.77 -5.75 24.73
N ARG A 546 -24.73 -6.55 24.46
CA ARG A 546 -23.62 -6.80 25.41
C ARG A 546 -22.66 -5.63 25.48
N PHE A 547 -22.44 -4.93 24.37
CA PHE A 547 -21.58 -3.75 24.32
C PHE A 547 -22.17 -2.65 25.20
N ALA A 548 -23.45 -2.35 24.98
CA ALA A 548 -24.13 -1.20 25.54
C ALA A 548 -24.59 -1.42 27.00
N ALA A 549 -24.73 -2.68 27.44
CA ALA A 549 -25.11 -3.02 28.82
C ALA A 549 -24.03 -2.74 29.89
N ARG A 550 -22.83 -2.29 29.51
CA ARG A 550 -21.73 -1.94 30.43
C ARG A 550 -21.23 -0.52 30.14
N PRO A 551 -20.93 0.29 31.17
CA PRO A 551 -20.27 1.58 31.00
C PRO A 551 -18.96 1.42 30.26
N ARG A 552 -18.81 2.14 29.14
CA ARG A 552 -17.60 2.15 28.32
C ARG A 552 -17.29 3.55 27.87
N VAL A 553 -16.00 3.88 27.89
CA VAL A 553 -15.49 5.10 27.25
C VAL A 553 -15.13 4.75 25.82
N PHE A 554 -15.82 5.38 24.88
CA PHE A 554 -15.56 5.26 23.45
C PHE A 554 -16.09 6.48 22.74
N THR A 555 -15.63 6.72 21.52
CA THR A 555 -16.24 7.73 20.65
C THR A 555 -17.12 7.02 19.63
N PRO A 556 -18.45 7.21 19.66
CA PRO A 556 -19.32 6.57 18.69
C PRO A 556 -19.04 7.10 17.30
N ASP A 557 -19.15 6.22 16.31
CA ASP A 557 -19.30 6.64 14.93
C ASP A 557 -20.52 7.58 14.82
N PRO A 558 -20.37 8.81 14.31
CA PRO A 558 -21.46 9.79 14.26
C PRO A 558 -22.67 9.33 13.44
N HIS A 559 -22.51 8.28 12.64
CA HIS A 559 -23.53 7.70 11.77
C HIS A 559 -24.05 6.33 12.25
N ALA A 560 -23.74 5.88 13.48
CA ALA A 560 -24.20 4.60 14.03
C ALA A 560 -25.31 4.79 15.09
N PRO A 561 -26.60 4.87 14.72
CA PRO A 561 -27.67 5.39 15.58
C PRO A 561 -27.94 4.62 16.88
N ASP A 562 -27.57 3.32 16.95
CA ASP A 562 -27.86 2.52 18.15
C ASP A 562 -26.81 2.67 19.26
N ILE A 563 -25.61 3.15 18.92
CA ILE A 563 -24.52 3.47 19.85
C ILE A 563 -24.17 4.96 19.85
N SER A 564 -24.53 5.68 18.80
CA SER A 564 -24.39 7.11 18.71
C SER A 564 -25.55 7.74 19.44
N ILE A 565 -25.25 8.87 20.06
CA ILE A 565 -26.24 9.67 20.74
C ILE A 565 -27.02 10.53 19.72
N SER A 566 -26.74 10.41 18.41
CA SER A 566 -27.17 11.31 17.35
C SER A 566 -28.39 10.79 16.56
N THR A 567 -29.58 10.86 17.15
CA THR A 567 -30.80 11.06 16.35
C THR A 567 -30.82 12.53 15.89
N GLY A 568 -30.24 12.82 14.73
CA GLY A 568 -30.42 14.10 14.01
C GLY A 568 -29.59 15.32 14.45
N GLU A 569 -29.20 15.44 15.72
CA GLU A 569 -28.40 16.59 16.19
C GLU A 569 -26.89 16.36 15.98
N ARG A 570 -26.25 17.15 15.09
CA ARG A 570 -24.81 17.08 14.78
C ARG A 570 -23.87 17.51 15.93
N ARG A 571 -24.37 17.93 17.09
CA ARG A 571 -23.53 18.37 18.21
C ARG A 571 -23.13 17.17 19.07
N ALA A 572 -21.82 17.01 19.28
CA ALA A 572 -21.27 15.98 20.14
C ALA A 572 -21.90 16.05 21.53
N PHE A 573 -22.57 14.97 21.93
CA PHE A 573 -23.15 14.80 23.26
C PHE A 573 -22.05 14.40 24.23
N ARG A 574 -21.24 15.39 24.60
CA ARG A 574 -20.41 15.35 25.80
C ARG A 574 -21.11 16.20 26.83
N ALA A 575 -21.40 15.61 27.99
CA ALA A 575 -21.63 16.43 29.17
C ALA A 575 -20.37 17.26 29.38
N ARG A 576 -20.45 18.58 29.13
CA ARG A 576 -19.30 19.48 29.36
C ARG A 576 -19.09 19.73 30.85
N ASP A 577 -20.12 19.46 31.66
CA ASP A 577 -20.13 19.66 33.09
C ASP A 577 -20.00 18.31 33.83
N PRO A 578 -18.94 18.10 34.64
CA PRO A 578 -18.77 16.89 35.45
C PRO A 578 -19.90 16.63 36.46
N GLY A 579 -20.73 17.63 36.77
CA GLY A 579 -21.91 17.49 37.63
C GLY A 579 -23.19 17.08 36.90
N VAL A 580 -23.15 16.78 35.60
CA VAL A 580 -24.35 16.44 34.81
C VAL A 580 -24.19 15.09 34.12
N LEU A 581 -25.11 14.18 34.39
CA LEU A 581 -25.31 12.96 33.61
C LEU A 581 -26.44 13.20 32.61
N GLN A 582 -26.16 13.04 31.32
CA GLN A 582 -27.17 13.23 30.29
C GLN A 582 -27.83 11.88 29.94
N CYS A 583 -29.15 11.86 29.77
CA CYS A 583 -29.92 10.69 29.37
C CYS A 583 -30.78 11.04 28.16
N ARG A 584 -30.65 10.29 27.07
CA ARG A 584 -31.59 10.32 25.96
C ARG A 584 -32.50 9.11 26.02
N VAL A 585 -33.78 9.33 25.74
CA VAL A 585 -34.78 8.26 25.72
C VAL A 585 -35.40 8.20 24.33
N SER A 586 -35.38 7.01 23.73
CA SER A 586 -35.98 6.74 22.43
C SER A 586 -36.86 5.49 22.48
N LEU A 587 -37.78 5.37 21.52
CA LEU A 587 -38.58 4.18 21.34
C LEU A 587 -37.69 3.02 20.83
N ALA A 588 -37.76 1.86 21.49
CA ALA A 588 -37.07 0.64 21.08
C ALA A 588 -37.92 -0.16 20.08
N GLN A 589 -37.27 -0.99 19.26
CA GLN A 589 -37.95 -1.76 18.20
C GLN A 589 -39.04 -2.70 18.73
N ASP A 590 -38.86 -3.25 19.93
CA ASP A 590 -39.79 -4.20 20.55
C ASP A 590 -40.96 -3.51 21.30
N GLY A 591 -41.19 -2.21 21.05
CA GLY A 591 -42.22 -1.44 21.76
C GLY A 591 -41.85 -1.06 23.20
N GLY A 592 -40.56 -1.11 23.56
CA GLY A 592 -40.01 -0.60 24.82
C GLY A 592 -39.43 0.81 24.70
N ALA A 593 -38.76 1.29 25.75
CA ALA A 593 -37.93 2.48 25.72
C ALA A 593 -36.45 2.13 25.90
N ALA A 594 -35.58 2.71 25.07
CA ALA A 594 -34.13 2.66 25.22
C ALA A 594 -33.62 3.95 25.89
N LEU A 595 -32.91 3.82 27.00
CA LEU A 595 -32.29 4.91 27.74
C LEU A 595 -30.78 4.87 27.51
N LEU A 596 -30.22 5.94 26.94
CA LEU A 596 -28.80 6.10 26.69
C LEU A 596 -28.22 7.19 27.60
N TYR A 597 -27.45 6.77 28.59
CA TYR A 597 -26.76 7.64 29.55
C TYR A 597 -25.34 7.99 29.05
N ALA A 598 -24.91 9.22 29.27
CA ALA A 598 -23.54 9.66 29.05
C ALA A 598 -23.04 10.61 30.15
N ASP A 599 -21.81 10.43 30.60
CA ASP A 599 -21.14 11.31 31.58
C ASP A 599 -20.05 12.19 30.95
N ALA A 600 -19.48 13.10 31.73
CA ALA A 600 -18.43 14.02 31.27
C ALA A 600 -17.09 13.34 30.97
N SER A 601 -16.87 12.13 31.50
CA SER A 601 -15.68 11.31 31.19
C SER A 601 -15.78 10.62 29.83
N GLY A 602 -16.92 10.73 29.15
CA GLY A 602 -17.21 10.03 27.90
C GLY A 602 -17.66 8.58 28.11
N GLY A 603 -18.07 8.22 29.32
CA GLY A 603 -18.67 6.92 29.61
C GLY A 603 -20.10 6.86 29.07
N HIS A 604 -20.45 5.75 28.43
CA HIS A 604 -21.79 5.50 27.90
C HIS A 604 -22.41 4.21 28.46
N LEU A 605 -23.70 4.25 28.80
CA LEU A 605 -24.49 3.10 29.26
C LEU A 605 -25.86 3.12 28.56
N ARG A 606 -26.28 1.99 27.98
CA ARG A 606 -27.64 1.81 27.45
C ARG A 606 -28.42 0.83 28.32
N GLU A 607 -29.67 1.18 28.59
CA GLU A 607 -30.64 0.30 29.23
C GLU A 607 -31.92 0.24 28.40
N GLU A 608 -32.62 -0.89 28.48
CA GLU A 608 -33.93 -1.07 27.86
C GLU A 608 -34.95 -1.35 28.95
N VAL A 609 -36.07 -0.63 28.90
CA VAL A 609 -37.18 -0.75 29.86
C VAL A 609 -38.50 -0.84 29.12
N ALA A 610 -39.51 -1.44 29.76
CA ALA A 610 -40.86 -1.39 29.24
C ALA A 610 -41.37 0.06 29.25
N LEU A 611 -42.19 0.44 28.26
CA LEU A 611 -42.74 1.80 28.18
C LEU A 611 -43.53 2.17 29.45
N ALA A 612 -44.31 1.24 30.00
CA ALA A 612 -45.07 1.43 31.24
C ALA A 612 -44.19 1.75 32.46
N ASP A 613 -42.92 1.31 32.45
CA ASP A 613 -41.97 1.49 33.55
C ASP A 613 -41.07 2.73 33.40
N LEU A 614 -41.15 3.43 32.27
CA LEU A 614 -40.17 4.44 31.89
C LEU A 614 -40.10 5.60 32.91
N GLU A 615 -41.24 6.17 33.29
CA GLU A 615 -41.28 7.32 34.19
C GLU A 615 -40.68 7.00 35.56
N GLU A 616 -41.04 5.83 36.11
CA GLU A 616 -40.50 5.36 37.37
C GLU A 616 -39.00 5.07 37.27
N ARG A 617 -38.55 4.47 36.15
CA ARG A 617 -37.12 4.25 35.90
C ARG A 617 -36.35 5.57 35.89
N LEU A 618 -36.88 6.62 35.24
CA LEU A 618 -36.26 7.94 35.19
C LEU A 618 -36.24 8.61 36.57
N ARG A 619 -37.30 8.44 37.38
CA ARG A 619 -37.35 8.91 38.78
C ARG A 619 -36.28 8.22 39.62
N GLU A 620 -36.15 6.90 39.51
CA GLU A 620 -35.12 6.12 40.19
C GLU A 620 -33.72 6.56 39.72
N ALA A 621 -33.51 6.72 38.41
CA ALA A 621 -32.23 7.19 37.87
C ALA A 621 -31.85 8.58 38.42
N ARG A 622 -32.80 9.51 38.54
CA ARG A 622 -32.56 10.83 39.16
C ARG A 622 -32.13 10.71 40.61
N ALA A 623 -32.77 9.85 41.39
CA ALA A 623 -32.41 9.64 42.80
C ALA A 623 -30.99 9.06 42.94
N LEU A 624 -30.68 8.03 42.14
CA LEU A 624 -29.36 7.39 42.15
C LEU A 624 -28.24 8.35 41.70
N VAL A 625 -28.50 9.17 40.68
CA VAL A 625 -27.51 10.13 40.17
C VAL A 625 -27.26 11.27 41.18
N ARG A 626 -28.30 11.74 41.88
CA ARG A 626 -28.16 12.74 42.96
C ARG A 626 -27.44 12.19 44.19
N GLY A 627 -27.68 10.93 44.53
CA GLY A 627 -27.02 10.25 45.66
C GLY A 627 -25.63 9.69 45.35
N GLY A 628 -25.16 9.80 44.10
CA GLY A 628 -23.84 9.34 43.69
C GLY A 628 -22.69 10.19 44.24
N THR A 629 -21.46 9.74 44.05
CA THR A 629 -20.25 10.48 44.45
C THR A 629 -19.31 10.67 43.25
N PRO A 630 -19.06 11.92 42.80
CA PRO A 630 -19.71 13.15 43.24
C PRO A 630 -21.21 13.17 42.88
N PRO A 631 -22.05 13.91 43.63
CA PRO A 631 -23.46 14.07 43.31
C PRO A 631 -23.60 14.77 41.96
N ALA A 632 -24.55 14.30 41.15
CA ALA A 632 -24.81 14.86 39.82
C ALA A 632 -26.30 15.08 39.58
N SER A 633 -26.62 15.83 38.52
CA SER A 633 -27.99 15.99 38.01
C SER A 633 -28.22 15.11 36.78
N LEU A 634 -29.45 14.63 36.59
CA LEU A 634 -29.82 13.88 35.39
C LEU A 634 -30.59 14.77 34.41
N ALA A 635 -29.97 15.13 33.29
CA ALA A 635 -30.60 15.88 32.20
C ALA A 635 -31.23 14.91 31.20
N VAL A 636 -32.56 14.91 31.06
CA VAL A 636 -33.30 13.95 30.21
C VAL A 636 -33.78 14.62 28.92
N ARG A 637 -33.61 13.94 27.79
CA ARG A 637 -34.19 14.33 26.48
C ARG A 637 -35.02 13.17 25.92
N LEU A 638 -36.21 13.45 25.42
CA LEU A 638 -37.14 12.47 24.86
C LEU A 638 -37.20 12.61 23.32
N SER A 639 -37.35 11.50 22.60
CA SER A 639 -37.66 11.54 21.16
C SER A 639 -39.12 11.93 20.90
N GLU A 640 -39.41 12.54 19.75
CA GLU A 640 -40.74 13.08 19.40
C GLU A 640 -41.88 12.05 19.53
N ASP A 641 -41.64 10.78 19.16
CA ASP A 641 -42.69 9.73 19.19
C ASP A 641 -42.91 9.09 20.57
N LEU A 642 -42.06 9.40 21.55
CA LEU A 642 -42.04 8.65 22.81
C LEU A 642 -43.24 8.98 23.69
N GLU A 643 -43.68 10.23 23.73
CA GLU A 643 -44.77 10.66 24.60
C GLU A 643 -46.09 9.96 24.24
N ALA A 644 -46.41 9.90 22.95
CA ALA A 644 -47.58 9.19 22.45
C ALA A 644 -47.51 7.69 22.70
N ALA A 645 -46.32 7.09 22.71
CA ALA A 645 -46.11 5.67 23.02
C ALA A 645 -46.27 5.38 24.52
N VAL A 646 -45.73 6.23 25.40
CA VAL A 646 -45.86 6.07 26.87
C VAL A 646 -47.31 6.16 27.32
N ARG A 647 -48.08 7.13 26.78
CA ARG A 647 -49.51 7.26 27.11
C ARG A 647 -50.34 6.01 26.79
N ARG A 648 -49.89 5.19 25.83
CA ARG A 648 -50.56 3.94 25.42
C ARG A 648 -50.15 2.72 26.25
N ALA A 649 -49.07 2.79 27.02
CA ALA A 649 -48.45 1.61 27.65
C ALA A 649 -49.12 1.15 28.96
N GLY A 650 -50.08 1.91 29.49
CA GLY A 650 -50.79 1.58 30.74
C GLY A 650 -49.99 1.93 32.01
N PRO A 651 -50.59 1.73 33.20
CA PRO A 651 -49.97 2.07 34.48
C PRO A 651 -48.80 1.10 34.82
N PRO A 652 -47.77 1.58 35.55
CA PRO A 652 -46.66 0.72 35.99
C PRO A 652 -47.13 -0.35 36.98
N GLY A 653 -46.51 -1.53 36.92
CA GLY A 653 -46.73 -2.59 37.91
C GLY A 653 -46.11 -2.26 39.28
N ARG A 654 -46.65 -2.83 40.36
CA ARG A 654 -46.15 -2.65 41.73
C ARG A 654 -44.76 -3.29 41.90
N LYS A 655 -43.79 -2.54 42.45
CA LYS A 655 -42.38 -2.98 42.58
C LYS A 655 -41.95 -3.21 44.02
N ALA A 656 -41.12 -4.23 44.26
CA ALA A 656 -40.48 -4.45 45.55
C ALA A 656 -39.17 -3.63 45.63
N PRO A 657 -38.93 -2.86 46.72
CA PRO A 657 -37.70 -2.09 46.89
C PRO A 657 -36.52 -3.00 47.25
N ILE A 658 -35.34 -2.72 46.69
CA ILE A 658 -34.07 -3.34 47.06
C ILE A 658 -32.96 -2.29 47.17
N ALA A 659 -31.95 -2.55 47.99
CA ALA A 659 -30.69 -1.82 47.94
C ALA A 659 -29.61 -2.65 47.22
N VAL A 660 -28.66 -1.97 46.57
CA VAL A 660 -27.54 -2.62 45.85
C VAL A 660 -26.23 -2.20 46.52
N ARG A 661 -25.39 -3.16 46.89
CA ARG A 661 -24.09 -2.92 47.55
C ARG A 661 -22.96 -3.74 46.95
N GLY A 662 -21.73 -3.48 47.39
CA GLY A 662 -20.54 -4.29 47.08
C GLY A 662 -19.54 -3.59 46.16
N ALA A 663 -18.71 -4.35 45.44
CA ALA A 663 -17.65 -3.80 44.60
C ALA A 663 -17.73 -4.37 43.17
N LEU A 664 -17.74 -3.51 42.15
CA LEU A 664 -17.83 -3.93 40.75
C LEU A 664 -16.62 -4.81 40.36
N PRO A 665 -16.83 -5.94 39.65
CA PRO A 665 -18.07 -6.40 39.02
C PRO A 665 -19.00 -7.26 39.91
N TRP A 666 -18.69 -7.44 41.20
CA TRP A 666 -19.40 -8.29 42.15
C TRP A 666 -20.39 -7.49 43.00
N VAL A 667 -21.57 -7.20 42.43
CA VAL A 667 -22.67 -6.54 43.15
C VAL A 667 -23.53 -7.53 43.95
N GLU A 668 -23.99 -7.07 45.10
CA GLU A 668 -24.90 -7.73 46.02
C GLU A 668 -26.21 -6.94 46.10
N VAL A 669 -27.32 -7.62 46.39
CA VAL A 669 -28.61 -7.00 46.67
C VAL A 669 -28.95 -7.22 48.13
N GLU A 670 -29.48 -6.18 48.77
CA GLU A 670 -29.94 -6.20 50.14
C GLU A 670 -31.47 -6.11 50.16
N ILE A 671 -32.09 -7.07 50.84
CA ILE A 671 -33.54 -7.20 51.01
C ILE A 671 -33.76 -7.33 52.52
N GLU A 672 -34.37 -6.31 53.14
CA GLU A 672 -34.64 -6.27 54.60
C GLU A 672 -33.41 -6.54 55.48
N GLY A 673 -32.23 -6.08 55.07
CA GLY A 673 -30.97 -6.25 55.82
C GLY A 673 -30.16 -7.50 55.45
N GLU A 674 -30.74 -8.45 54.74
CA GLU A 674 -30.04 -9.65 54.26
C GLU A 674 -29.39 -9.43 52.90
N ARG A 675 -28.17 -9.93 52.69
CA ARG A 675 -27.39 -9.73 51.45
C ARG A 675 -27.35 -10.97 50.58
N PHE A 676 -27.57 -10.78 49.29
CA PHE A 676 -27.61 -11.86 48.29
C PHE A 676 -26.81 -11.51 47.03
N GLY A 677 -26.36 -12.53 46.31
CA GLY A 677 -25.61 -12.37 45.06
C GLY A 677 -24.13 -12.05 45.27
N GLY A 678 -23.46 -11.51 44.24
CA GLY A 678 -22.05 -11.09 44.33
C GLY A 678 -21.11 -12.11 44.98
N ARG A 679 -20.55 -11.72 46.14
CA ARG A 679 -19.70 -12.54 47.01
C ARG A 679 -20.43 -13.05 48.27
N SER A 680 -21.73 -12.78 48.41
CA SER A 680 -22.53 -13.28 49.52
C SER A 680 -22.59 -14.81 49.51
N ARG A 681 -22.74 -15.39 50.70
CA ARG A 681 -23.04 -16.82 50.89
C ARG A 681 -24.38 -17.21 50.25
N LEU A 682 -25.32 -16.27 50.18
CA LEU A 682 -26.64 -16.47 49.59
C LEU A 682 -26.62 -16.04 48.12
N GLY A 683 -26.97 -16.94 47.21
CA GLY A 683 -26.95 -16.69 45.77
C GLY A 683 -28.13 -15.85 45.25
N TRP A 684 -28.09 -15.50 43.96
CA TRP A 684 -29.17 -14.74 43.29
C TRP A 684 -30.51 -15.48 43.23
N GLY A 685 -30.52 -16.81 43.33
CA GLY A 685 -31.74 -17.62 43.44
C GLY A 685 -32.46 -17.38 44.76
N ALA A 686 -31.73 -17.45 45.88
CA ALA A 686 -32.27 -17.14 47.21
C ALA A 686 -32.81 -15.69 47.28
N ALA A 687 -32.15 -14.74 46.62
CA ALA A 687 -32.65 -13.37 46.50
C ALA A 687 -34.04 -13.29 45.82
N ALA A 688 -34.24 -14.08 44.77
CA ALA A 688 -35.50 -14.11 44.03
C ALA A 688 -36.61 -14.78 44.86
N GLU A 689 -36.30 -15.85 45.59
CA GLU A 689 -37.23 -16.50 46.52
C GLU A 689 -37.62 -15.58 47.68
N ALA A 690 -36.63 -14.89 48.26
CA ALA A 690 -36.83 -13.88 49.29
C ALA A 690 -37.75 -12.73 48.82
N LEU A 691 -37.66 -12.31 47.56
CA LEU A 691 -38.59 -11.31 46.99
C LEU A 691 -39.99 -11.90 46.77
N LEU A 692 -40.07 -13.13 46.26
CA LEU A 692 -41.35 -13.79 45.96
C LEU A 692 -42.17 -14.06 47.22
N SER A 693 -41.55 -14.47 48.31
CA SER A 693 -42.23 -14.72 49.59
C SER A 693 -42.88 -13.46 50.18
N ARG A 694 -42.48 -12.28 49.71
CA ARG A 694 -42.90 -10.96 50.20
C ARG A 694 -43.85 -10.23 49.26
N TRP A 695 -44.09 -10.76 48.05
CA TRP A 695 -45.02 -10.12 47.12
C TRP A 695 -46.48 -10.40 47.48
N SER A 696 -47.30 -9.36 47.33
CA SER A 696 -48.76 -9.53 47.35
C SER A 696 -49.20 -10.38 46.16
N ALA A 697 -50.24 -11.20 46.34
CA ALA A 697 -50.82 -11.98 45.26
C ALA A 697 -51.20 -11.06 44.09
N GLY A 698 -50.69 -11.36 42.89
CA GLY A 698 -50.89 -10.55 41.68
C GLY A 698 -49.82 -9.48 41.40
N ALA A 699 -48.83 -9.29 42.29
CA ALA A 699 -47.68 -8.44 41.99
C ALA A 699 -46.72 -9.14 41.02
N GLU A 700 -46.60 -8.61 39.81
CA GLU A 700 -45.69 -9.14 38.81
C GLU A 700 -44.25 -8.71 39.13
N GLY A 701 -43.38 -9.65 39.52
CA GLY A 701 -41.99 -9.80 39.04
C GLY A 701 -41.00 -8.62 39.02
N LEU A 702 -41.35 -7.42 39.50
CA LEU A 702 -40.67 -6.16 39.20
C LEU A 702 -40.02 -5.57 40.45
N VAL A 703 -38.79 -5.08 40.29
CA VAL A 703 -37.94 -4.65 41.41
C VAL A 703 -37.52 -3.20 41.19
N ALA A 704 -37.66 -2.38 42.24
CA ALA A 704 -37.23 -0.98 42.27
C ALA A 704 -35.95 -0.87 43.11
N VAL A 705 -34.94 -0.16 42.61
CA VAL A 705 -33.69 0.03 43.37
C VAL A 705 -33.77 1.31 44.18
N SER A 706 -33.88 1.20 45.51
CA SER A 706 -34.04 2.33 46.42
C SER A 706 -32.71 2.98 46.81
N ALA A 707 -31.61 2.23 46.81
CA ALA A 707 -30.27 2.74 47.13
C ALA A 707 -29.17 1.95 46.41
N VAL A 708 -28.05 2.62 46.10
CA VAL A 708 -26.84 2.00 45.53
C VAL A 708 -25.61 2.50 46.29
N ALA A 709 -24.92 1.59 46.97
CA ALA A 709 -23.65 1.83 47.66
C ALA A 709 -22.59 0.86 47.14
N VAL A 710 -22.03 1.16 45.97
CA VAL A 710 -21.06 0.29 45.29
C VAL A 710 -19.73 0.99 45.05
N GLU A 711 -18.66 0.21 45.11
CA GLU A 711 -17.31 0.68 44.83
C GLU A 711 -16.81 0.22 43.47
N ALA A 712 -15.97 1.03 42.84
CA ALA A 712 -15.22 0.70 41.64
C ALA A 712 -13.74 1.02 41.87
N ARG A 713 -12.90 -0.02 41.87
CA ARG A 713 -11.45 0.09 42.11
C ARG A 713 -11.10 0.76 43.46
N GLY A 714 -11.86 0.43 44.51
CA GLY A 714 -11.63 0.92 45.88
C GLY A 714 -12.11 2.35 46.14
N ALA A 715 -12.80 2.97 45.18
CA ALA A 715 -13.45 4.27 45.35
C ALA A 715 -14.98 4.13 45.17
N PRO A 716 -15.78 5.03 45.75
CA PRO A 716 -17.21 5.11 45.46
C PRO A 716 -17.47 5.17 43.95
N ALA A 717 -18.46 4.42 43.48
CA ALA A 717 -18.79 4.39 42.06
C ALA A 717 -19.35 5.72 41.58
N SER A 718 -18.92 6.15 40.39
CA SER A 718 -19.49 7.31 39.71
C SER A 718 -21.00 7.11 39.46
N PRO A 719 -21.78 8.19 39.27
CA PRO A 719 -23.21 8.09 38.97
C PRO A 719 -23.55 7.12 37.83
N LEU A 720 -22.74 7.08 36.76
CA LEU A 720 -22.92 6.15 35.64
C LEU A 720 -22.68 4.68 36.05
N LEU A 721 -21.65 4.43 36.87
CA LEU A 721 -21.35 3.09 37.39
C LEU A 721 -22.41 2.62 38.41
N ALA A 722 -22.97 3.54 39.21
CA ALA A 722 -24.07 3.26 40.12
C ALA A 722 -25.34 2.84 39.36
N LEU A 723 -25.69 3.56 38.28
CA LEU A 723 -26.78 3.15 37.37
C LEU A 723 -26.53 1.76 36.78
N TYR A 724 -25.30 1.50 36.33
CA TYR A 724 -24.94 0.18 35.82
C TYR A 724 -25.10 -0.93 36.87
N ALA A 725 -24.67 -0.70 38.12
CA ALA A 725 -24.84 -1.66 39.20
C ALA A 725 -26.33 -1.96 39.46
N ALA A 726 -27.17 -0.93 39.51
CA ALA A 726 -28.62 -1.07 39.65
C ALA A 726 -29.24 -1.84 38.46
N GLY A 727 -28.83 -1.54 37.23
CA GLY A 727 -29.26 -2.26 36.04
C GLY A 727 -28.80 -3.72 36.02
N LEU A 728 -27.58 -4.00 36.48
CA LEU A 728 -27.03 -5.35 36.58
C LEU A 728 -27.80 -6.20 37.61
N ALA A 729 -28.07 -5.64 38.80
CA ALA A 729 -28.86 -6.29 39.84
C ALA A 729 -30.26 -6.65 39.33
N ARG A 730 -30.96 -5.70 38.69
CA ARG A 730 -32.28 -5.93 38.08
C ARG A 730 -32.27 -7.03 37.03
N ARG A 731 -31.31 -7.01 36.10
CA ARG A 731 -31.23 -8.05 35.05
C ARG A 731 -31.01 -9.45 35.64
N ARG A 732 -30.15 -9.56 36.65
CA ARG A 732 -29.91 -10.84 37.34
C ARG A 732 -31.15 -11.30 38.08
N LEU A 733 -31.74 -10.44 38.92
CA LEU A 733 -32.97 -10.76 39.65
C LEU A 733 -34.11 -11.12 38.71
N ARG A 734 -34.37 -10.34 37.66
CA ARG A 734 -35.41 -10.65 36.66
C ARG A 734 -35.25 -12.05 36.07
N THR A 735 -34.00 -12.46 35.78
CA THR A 735 -33.71 -13.80 35.26
C THR A 735 -34.08 -14.89 36.27
N HIS A 736 -33.73 -14.72 37.54
CA HIS A 736 -34.04 -15.68 38.59
C HIS A 736 -35.52 -15.66 39.01
N LEU A 737 -36.13 -14.48 39.10
CA LEU A 737 -37.56 -14.28 39.39
C LEU A 737 -38.43 -14.92 38.32
N ARG A 738 -38.12 -14.77 37.03
CA ARG A 738 -38.84 -15.46 35.95
C ARG A 738 -38.79 -16.98 36.10
N ARG A 739 -37.63 -17.53 36.46
CA ARG A 739 -37.47 -18.98 36.69
C ARG A 739 -38.26 -19.44 37.92
N ALA A 740 -38.16 -18.72 39.02
CA ALA A 740 -38.88 -19.03 40.26
C ALA A 740 -40.39 -18.90 40.10
N LEU A 741 -40.88 -17.87 39.39
CA LEU A 741 -42.30 -17.71 39.05
C LEU A 741 -42.81 -18.83 38.14
N ALA A 742 -42.03 -19.23 37.14
CA ALA A 742 -42.41 -20.35 36.28
C ALA A 742 -42.52 -21.66 37.07
N ALA A 743 -41.57 -21.92 37.97
CA ALA A 743 -41.61 -23.07 38.87
C ALA A 743 -42.83 -23.03 39.81
N TYR A 744 -43.10 -21.87 40.43
CA TYR A 744 -44.24 -21.67 41.31
C TYR A 744 -45.58 -21.85 40.59
N ARG A 745 -45.73 -21.30 39.38
CA ARG A 745 -46.92 -21.48 38.54
C ARG A 745 -47.13 -22.95 38.17
N THR A 746 -46.05 -23.64 37.76
CA THR A 746 -46.12 -25.07 37.42
C THR A 746 -46.53 -25.93 38.62
N ALA A 747 -46.00 -25.62 39.81
CA ALA A 747 -46.38 -26.31 41.05
C ALA A 747 -47.82 -26.01 41.48
N ALA A 748 -48.29 -24.77 41.30
CA ALA A 748 -49.67 -24.37 41.61
C ALA A 748 -50.69 -25.00 40.64
N THR A 749 -50.37 -25.14 39.35
CA THR A 749 -51.21 -25.84 38.37
C THR A 749 -51.33 -27.32 38.71
N ARG A 750 -50.21 -27.99 39.05
CA ARG A 750 -50.22 -29.40 39.48
C ARG A 750 -51.03 -29.66 40.75
N ARG A 751 -51.07 -28.70 41.69
CA ARG A 751 -51.91 -28.76 42.91
C ARG A 751 -53.40 -28.45 42.67
N ARG A 752 -53.76 -27.92 41.50
CA ARG A 752 -55.15 -27.70 41.11
C ARG A 752 -55.69 -28.85 40.24
N GLU A 753 -54.80 -29.61 39.60
CA GLU A 753 -55.13 -30.76 38.74
C GLU A 753 -55.10 -32.10 39.47
N GLY A 754 -54.44 -32.19 40.62
CA GLY A 754 -54.52 -33.33 41.54
C GLY A 754 -55.21 -32.91 42.83
#